data_AF-A0A559LEP8-F1
#
_entry.id   AF-A0A559LEP8-F1
#
_cell.length_a   1.000
_cell.length_b   1.000
_cell.length_c   1.000
_cell.angle_alpha   90.00
_cell.angle_beta   90.00
_cell.angle_gamma   90.00
#
_symmetry.space_group_name_H-M   'P 1'
#
loop_
_entity.id
_entity.type
_entity.pdbx_description
1 polymer ?
#
loop_
_entity_poly.entity_id
_entity_poly.type
_entity_poly.pdbx_seq_one_letter_code
_entity_poly.pdbx_strand_id
1 'polypeptide(L)'
;MTLVSDQVRRLDAYLDRLPVLSEVASEDDQSETEEHGFAVATAFSSPRLDHLLRTIQSLSTTSSSQPLLPAWRIRDLLISSDIPTSAHLSVREAQPGDEARSPYENELEWLLVSKATIQLHGVVLNTLLDQIVPLNDDIWYWDDVLGSYSYSSLYAVQSSPLRVWAWSQEVYTATKLRVQAGSLHHAPGELVDSTTSSLSQQWTQFYGIVHDSIRERSIANIQRRVLSPVALSRSEARRKQAQLKKLREITASGLGVLMDEGLQFGLDDDKAELQDHHDLKGVVERSVALIDMVLKEVSTLDVNISDFEDKVFAGVEEDPELSVHIEDSNTADRPAILARRLLTIIDKSLPEHLTAMHALAKENGRPSTLIRYWLPAIVGLLSSTTVLRILVNRKADIIEWFVGFGETVRDFWFNWVIEPTSKIISTIRHDKTSEIAIMSRDSLKADRESLERMVVDFALDKPHFANETGSTLTETQVADIRHKVAEGDVTPVLRAFEKDLRSPFMGTIRGDLVRSLLIQVQKTKVDLEVAMTGIDSLLKSQELVFGFVGLTPGVLVSYSMFQYLRGVFGGRSGQRQTHKAGKAIRVLRNVDRILSEARPTETNLLSYKDHGLLLSEVHILRDLVDKLMPREIAREFLEDLDDLSNMKGIQLQTRALERIRWAYARWLH
;
A
#
# COMPACT_ATOMS: atom_id res chain seq x y z
N MET A 1 13.30 7.29 -3.85
CA MET A 1 14.37 8.29 -3.65
C MET A 1 13.71 9.57 -3.17
N THR A 2 14.28 10.24 -2.17
CA THR A 2 13.65 11.39 -1.51
C THR A 2 14.12 12.69 -2.15
N LEU A 3 13.27 13.70 -2.19
CA LEU A 3 13.61 15.03 -2.73
C LEU A 3 14.90 15.59 -2.13
N VAL A 4 15.04 15.43 -0.81
CA VAL A 4 16.20 15.83 -0.02
C VAL A 4 17.48 15.16 -0.51
N SER A 5 17.41 13.89 -0.91
CA SER A 5 18.57 13.19 -1.42
C SER A 5 19.06 13.72 -2.77
N ASP A 6 18.16 14.15 -3.63
CA ASP A 6 18.52 14.70 -4.94
C ASP A 6 19.15 16.09 -4.78
N GLN A 7 18.69 16.88 -3.80
CA GLN A 7 19.30 18.17 -3.47
C GLN A 7 20.67 18.04 -2.83
N VAL A 8 20.83 17.19 -1.81
CA VAL A 8 22.14 16.93 -1.19
C VAL A 8 23.15 16.48 -2.25
N ARG A 9 22.72 15.64 -3.20
CA ARG A 9 23.56 15.20 -4.31
C ARG A 9 23.95 16.33 -5.26
N ARG A 10 23.02 17.25 -5.57
CA ARG A 10 23.32 18.43 -6.39
C ARG A 10 24.32 19.36 -5.69
N LEU A 11 24.16 19.58 -4.39
CA LEU A 11 25.05 20.42 -3.59
C LEU A 11 26.45 19.78 -3.41
N ASP A 12 26.52 18.47 -3.17
CA ASP A 12 27.79 17.73 -3.09
C ASP A 12 28.52 17.77 -4.44
N ALA A 13 27.79 17.58 -5.55
CA ALA A 13 28.35 17.69 -6.91
C ALA A 13 28.82 19.11 -7.27
N TYR A 14 28.21 20.15 -6.68
CA TYR A 14 28.68 21.53 -6.82
C TYR A 14 30.00 21.74 -6.06
N LEU A 15 30.09 21.27 -4.81
CA LEU A 15 31.33 21.34 -4.04
C LEU A 15 32.48 20.54 -4.66
N ASP A 16 32.18 19.41 -5.31
CA ASP A 16 33.18 18.60 -6.02
C ASP A 16 33.76 19.29 -7.26
N ARG A 17 33.08 20.30 -7.81
CA ARG A 17 33.54 21.08 -8.98
C ARG A 17 34.42 22.28 -8.61
N LEU A 18 34.54 22.63 -7.32
CA LEU A 18 35.36 23.75 -6.89
C LEU A 18 36.86 23.47 -7.15
N PRO A 19 37.64 24.50 -7.53
CA PRO A 19 38.99 24.34 -8.10
C PRO A 19 40.01 23.63 -7.19
N VAL A 20 39.78 23.59 -5.88
CA VAL A 20 40.59 22.82 -4.90
C VAL A 20 40.65 21.32 -5.24
N LEU A 21 39.66 20.79 -5.97
CA LEU A 21 39.64 19.41 -6.49
C LEU A 21 39.97 19.32 -7.99
N SER A 22 39.84 20.41 -8.76
CA SER A 22 40.02 20.42 -10.23
C SER A 22 41.49 20.39 -10.66
N GLU A 23 42.41 20.98 -9.90
CA GLU A 23 43.85 20.92 -10.20
C GLU A 23 44.43 19.50 -10.10
N VAL A 24 43.68 18.55 -9.52
CA VAL A 24 44.07 17.13 -9.46
C VAL A 24 43.75 16.39 -10.77
N ALA A 25 42.94 16.95 -11.67
CA ALA A 25 42.44 16.24 -12.86
C ALA A 25 43.02 16.73 -14.21
N SER A 26 43.74 17.84 -14.26
CA SER A 26 44.33 18.36 -15.49
C SER A 26 45.84 18.60 -15.33
N GLU A 27 46.63 17.53 -15.41
CA GLU A 27 48.00 17.65 -15.90
C GLU A 27 47.93 18.00 -17.39
N ASP A 28 47.85 19.28 -17.71
CA ASP A 28 48.37 19.92 -18.93
C ASP A 28 47.82 21.35 -19.01
N ASP A 29 48.49 22.31 -18.37
CA ASP A 29 48.96 23.47 -19.12
C ASP A 29 50.06 24.21 -18.35
N GLN A 30 51.17 24.44 -19.06
CA GLN A 30 52.35 25.14 -18.58
C GLN A 30 52.19 26.63 -18.83
N SER A 31 52.21 27.43 -17.76
CA SER A 31 53.09 28.61 -17.59
C SER A 31 52.45 29.61 -16.61
N GLU A 32 53.00 29.65 -15.39
CA GLU A 32 52.97 30.70 -14.34
C GLU A 32 52.95 30.14 -12.89
N THR A 33 53.06 28.82 -12.73
CA THR A 33 52.85 28.09 -11.45
C THR A 33 54.12 27.59 -10.74
N GLU A 34 55.29 28.22 -10.91
CA GLU A 34 56.52 27.69 -10.27
C GLU A 34 56.61 27.97 -8.76
N GLU A 35 55.99 29.03 -8.22
CA GLU A 35 55.96 29.28 -6.77
C GLU A 35 54.82 28.54 -6.05
N HIS A 36 53.67 28.31 -6.69
CA HIS A 36 52.55 27.56 -6.10
C HIS A 36 52.72 26.05 -6.24
N GLY A 37 53.32 25.57 -7.34
CA GLY A 37 53.61 24.14 -7.55
C GLY A 37 54.61 23.56 -6.54
N PHE A 38 55.58 24.35 -6.07
CA PHE A 38 56.55 23.90 -5.07
C PHE A 38 55.92 23.79 -3.66
N ALA A 39 55.01 24.71 -3.31
CA ALA A 39 54.25 24.67 -2.05
C ALA A 39 53.26 23.48 -2.00
N VAL A 40 52.59 23.21 -3.12
CA VAL A 40 51.66 22.08 -3.29
C VAL A 40 52.40 20.74 -3.19
N ALA A 41 53.54 20.59 -3.87
CA ALA A 41 54.37 19.38 -3.78
C ALA A 41 54.94 19.12 -2.37
N THR A 42 55.26 20.16 -1.60
CA THR A 42 55.66 20.02 -0.18
C THR A 42 54.48 19.78 0.75
N ALA A 43 53.28 20.30 0.45
CA ALA A 43 52.07 20.12 1.26
C ALA A 43 51.55 18.67 1.24
N PHE A 44 51.71 17.96 0.11
CA PHE A 44 51.38 16.53 -0.03
C PHE A 44 52.25 15.58 0.82
N SER A 45 53.27 16.08 1.53
CA SER A 45 54.13 15.25 2.39
C SER A 45 53.61 15.07 3.83
N SER A 46 52.49 15.73 4.19
CA SER A 46 51.94 15.68 5.55
C SER A 46 50.88 14.58 5.74
N PRO A 47 51.00 13.68 6.73
CA PRO A 47 50.03 12.59 6.97
C PRO A 47 48.64 13.09 7.41
N ARG A 48 48.54 14.34 7.86
CA ARG A 48 47.28 14.98 8.27
C ARG A 48 46.41 15.35 7.08
N LEU A 49 47.01 15.82 5.98
CA LEU A 49 46.30 16.22 4.77
C LEU A 49 45.70 15.01 4.05
N ASP A 50 46.44 13.90 3.98
CA ASP A 50 45.94 12.60 3.49
C ASP A 50 44.74 12.10 4.31
N HIS A 51 44.78 12.29 5.63
CA HIS A 51 43.67 11.92 6.51
C HIS A 51 42.44 12.81 6.27
N LEU A 52 42.62 14.13 6.14
CA LEU A 52 41.54 15.06 5.79
C LEU A 52 40.90 14.72 4.44
N LEU A 53 41.70 14.47 3.40
CA LEU A 53 41.19 14.07 2.08
C LEU A 53 40.38 12.77 2.14
N ARG A 54 40.83 11.76 2.90
CA ARG A 54 40.06 10.51 3.10
C ARG A 54 38.75 10.76 3.85
N THR A 55 38.75 11.62 4.87
CA THR A 55 37.52 11.97 5.60
C THR A 55 36.54 12.72 4.70
N ILE A 56 37.01 13.67 3.88
CA ILE A 56 36.23 14.38 2.86
C ILE A 56 35.61 13.40 1.85
N GLN A 57 36.40 12.47 1.32
CA GLN A 57 35.91 11.44 0.40
C GLN A 57 34.87 10.52 1.05
N SER A 58 34.99 10.27 2.36
CA SER A 58 34.01 9.46 3.10
C SER A 58 32.72 10.22 3.45
N LEU A 59 32.77 11.56 3.44
CA LEU A 59 31.61 12.46 3.61
C LEU A 59 30.84 12.65 2.29
N SER A 60 31.52 12.56 1.15
CA SER A 60 30.87 12.60 -0.17
C SER A 60 30.19 11.27 -0.50
N THR A 61 28.91 11.35 -0.85
CA THR A 61 28.08 10.17 -1.10
C THR A 61 27.98 9.90 -2.60
N THR A 62 28.93 9.13 -3.14
CA THR A 62 28.91 8.72 -4.57
C THR A 62 27.86 7.65 -4.89
N SER A 63 27.30 7.00 -3.88
CA SER A 63 26.41 5.84 -4.06
C SER A 63 24.94 6.24 -4.25
N SER A 64 24.33 5.83 -5.37
CA SER A 64 22.94 6.15 -5.68
C SER A 64 21.91 5.50 -4.75
N SER A 65 22.31 4.54 -3.90
CA SER A 65 21.40 3.78 -3.04
C SER A 65 21.25 4.33 -1.62
N GLN A 66 22.24 5.08 -1.12
CA GLN A 66 22.24 5.70 0.22
C GLN A 66 22.91 7.08 0.17
N PRO A 67 22.18 8.09 -0.30
CA PRO A 67 22.72 9.44 -0.54
C PRO A 67 22.91 10.28 0.73
N LEU A 68 22.30 9.90 1.86
CA LEU A 68 22.40 10.61 3.14
C LEU A 68 23.18 9.77 4.16
N LEU A 69 24.20 10.36 4.77
CA LEU A 69 24.91 9.75 5.90
C LEU A 69 24.10 9.93 7.19
N PRO A 70 24.01 8.91 8.06
CA PRO A 70 23.33 9.08 9.34
C PRO A 70 24.11 10.02 10.26
N ALA A 71 23.39 10.78 11.11
CA ALA A 71 23.96 11.81 11.99
C ALA A 71 25.15 11.32 12.84
N TRP A 72 25.10 10.08 13.35
CA TRP A 72 26.18 9.49 14.14
C TRP A 72 27.48 9.32 13.33
N ARG A 73 27.37 9.03 12.03
CA ARG A 73 28.53 8.83 11.16
C ARG A 73 29.15 10.17 10.79
N ILE A 74 28.33 11.22 10.58
CA ILE A 74 28.81 12.59 10.38
C ILE A 74 29.58 13.05 11.64
N ARG A 75 29.03 12.79 12.82
CA ARG A 75 29.69 13.05 14.11
C ARG A 75 31.02 12.33 14.24
N ASP A 76 31.08 11.03 13.98
CA ASP A 76 32.31 10.26 14.07
C ASP A 76 33.37 10.78 13.09
N LEU A 77 32.97 11.19 11.89
CA LEU A 77 33.86 11.77 10.89
C LEU A 77 34.39 13.15 11.31
N LEU A 78 33.53 14.01 11.87
CA LEU A 78 33.91 15.32 12.42
C LEU A 78 34.83 15.23 13.65
N ILE A 79 34.68 14.19 14.48
CA ILE A 79 35.59 13.94 15.60
C ILE A 79 36.91 13.37 15.07
N SER A 80 36.85 12.48 14.08
CA SER A 80 38.04 11.84 13.50
C SER A 80 38.94 12.79 12.73
N SER A 81 38.43 13.94 12.27
CA SER A 81 39.20 14.96 11.56
C SER A 81 40.03 15.87 12.48
N ASP A 82 39.86 15.79 13.80
CA ASP A 82 40.55 16.58 14.85
C ASP A 82 40.46 18.12 14.73
N ILE A 83 39.69 18.62 13.76
CA ILE A 83 39.33 20.03 13.55
C ILE A 83 38.72 20.69 14.81
N PRO A 84 37.77 20.07 15.55
CA PRO A 84 37.18 20.72 16.71
C PRO A 84 38.15 20.84 17.91
N THR A 85 39.24 20.06 17.96
CA THR A 85 40.23 20.07 19.06
C THR A 85 41.30 21.14 18.84
N SER A 86 41.64 21.44 17.58
CA SER A 86 42.73 22.35 17.19
C SER A 86 42.59 23.80 17.68
N ALA A 87 41.36 24.29 17.91
CA ALA A 87 41.11 25.62 18.46
C ALA A 87 41.41 25.77 19.97
N HIS A 88 41.62 24.67 20.72
CA HIS A 88 42.03 24.75 22.13
C HIS A 88 43.55 24.89 22.31
N LEU A 89 44.33 24.51 21.30
CA LEU A 89 45.80 24.61 21.31
C LEU A 89 46.29 26.03 20.97
N SER A 90 45.53 26.81 20.19
CA SER A 90 45.90 28.20 19.85
C SER A 90 45.80 29.18 21.02
N VAL A 91 45.00 28.88 22.06
CA VAL A 91 44.88 29.72 23.27
C VAL A 91 45.99 29.43 24.29
N ARG A 92 46.69 28.29 24.20
CA ARG A 92 47.70 27.88 25.19
C ARG A 92 49.10 27.96 24.59
N GLU A 93 49.65 29.18 24.64
CA GLU A 93 51.06 29.54 24.36
C GLU A 93 51.59 29.08 23.00
N ALA A 94 51.53 29.97 22.01
CA ALA A 94 52.32 29.86 20.79
C ALA A 94 53.82 29.71 21.13
N GLN A 95 54.35 28.49 21.02
CA GLN A 95 55.79 28.25 20.97
C GLN A 95 56.29 28.59 19.55
N PRO A 96 57.49 29.17 19.40
CA PRO A 96 58.00 29.70 18.14
C PRO A 96 58.54 28.58 17.23
N GLY A 97 57.69 27.60 16.91
CA GLY A 97 58.05 26.44 16.09
C GLY A 97 56.88 25.62 15.54
N ASP A 98 55.62 25.96 15.87
CA ASP A 98 54.48 25.38 15.16
C ASP A 98 54.42 25.96 13.75
N GLU A 99 54.64 25.11 12.75
CA GLU A 99 54.47 25.43 11.33
C GLU A 99 53.11 26.12 11.15
N ALA A 100 53.13 27.35 10.64
CA ALA A 100 51.90 28.06 10.33
C ALA A 100 51.03 27.17 9.43
N ARG A 101 49.75 26.94 9.83
CA ARG A 101 48.79 26.16 9.04
C ARG A 101 48.89 26.60 7.57
N SER A 102 49.17 25.65 6.68
CA SER A 102 49.25 25.96 5.26
C SER A 102 47.89 26.52 4.80
N PRO A 103 47.83 27.56 3.97
CA PRO A 103 46.57 28.08 3.44
C PRO A 103 45.70 26.98 2.80
N TYR A 104 46.34 25.98 2.20
CA TYR A 104 45.69 24.79 1.63
C TYR A 104 45.00 23.90 2.69
N GLU A 105 45.59 23.76 3.88
CA GLU A 105 45.00 22.98 4.97
C GLU A 105 43.71 23.63 5.48
N ASN A 106 43.70 24.96 5.60
CA ASN A 106 42.50 25.73 5.97
C ASN A 106 41.39 25.58 4.92
N GLU A 107 41.73 25.56 3.63
CA GLU A 107 40.76 25.33 2.55
C GLU A 107 40.14 23.92 2.61
N LEU A 108 40.94 22.89 2.92
CA LEU A 108 40.43 21.54 3.16
C LEU A 108 39.53 21.46 4.40
N GLU A 109 39.87 22.15 5.49
CA GLU A 109 39.04 22.23 6.70
C GLU A 109 37.68 22.88 6.38
N TRP A 110 37.67 23.96 5.60
CA TRP A 110 36.44 24.61 5.11
C TRP A 110 35.61 23.71 4.20
N LEU A 111 36.25 22.97 3.30
CA LEU A 111 35.55 22.03 2.42
C LEU A 111 34.92 20.88 3.21
N LEU A 112 35.63 20.35 4.21
CA LEU A 112 35.13 19.31 5.11
C LEU A 112 33.90 19.80 5.89
N VAL A 113 33.99 21.00 6.49
CA VAL A 113 32.87 21.60 7.23
C VAL A 113 31.68 21.86 6.31
N SER A 114 31.92 22.36 5.09
CA SER A 114 30.86 22.60 4.10
C SER A 114 30.14 21.31 3.71
N LYS A 115 30.88 20.23 3.46
CA LYS A 115 30.30 18.89 3.19
C LYS A 115 29.55 18.33 4.39
N ALA A 116 30.10 18.48 5.59
CA ALA A 116 29.41 18.06 6.81
C ALA A 116 28.10 18.85 7.03
N THR A 117 28.10 20.15 6.75
CA THR A 117 26.90 21.00 6.80
C THR A 117 25.85 20.57 5.79
N ILE A 118 26.21 20.27 4.53
CA ILE A 118 25.27 19.76 3.52
C ILE A 118 24.66 18.43 3.96
N GLN A 119 25.48 17.50 4.45
CA GLN A 119 24.99 16.20 4.92
C GLN A 119 24.08 16.36 6.15
N LEU A 120 24.45 17.21 7.12
CA LEU A 120 23.64 17.49 8.29
C LEU A 120 22.33 18.19 7.91
N HIS A 121 22.37 19.15 7.00
CA HIS A 121 21.20 19.83 6.47
C HIS A 121 20.22 18.82 5.84
N GLY A 122 20.71 17.90 5.02
CA GLY A 122 19.91 16.81 4.47
C GLY A 122 19.30 15.90 5.55
N VAL A 123 20.05 15.57 6.60
CA VAL A 123 19.51 14.82 7.74
C VAL A 123 18.39 15.60 8.42
N VAL A 124 18.60 16.89 8.71
CA VAL A 124 17.60 17.77 9.36
C VAL A 124 16.34 17.89 8.52
N LEU A 125 16.45 18.19 7.22
CA LEU A 125 15.32 18.23 6.29
C LEU A 125 14.54 16.91 6.29
N ASN A 126 15.24 15.77 6.23
CA ASN A 126 14.58 14.47 6.25
C ASN A 126 13.91 14.20 7.60
N THR A 127 14.51 14.59 8.73
CA THR A 127 13.86 14.45 10.05
C THR A 127 12.61 15.31 10.19
N LEU A 128 12.61 16.54 9.68
CA LEU A 128 11.43 17.42 9.68
C LEU A 128 10.31 16.84 8.80
N LEU A 129 10.65 16.34 7.61
CA LEU A 129 9.70 15.66 6.72
C LEU A 129 9.11 14.40 7.34
N ASP A 130 9.96 13.54 7.91
CA ASP A 130 9.55 12.28 8.57
C ASP A 130 8.63 12.54 9.77
N GLN A 131 8.78 13.68 10.45
CA GLN A 131 7.89 14.10 11.53
C GLN A 131 6.54 14.60 11.01
N ILE A 132 6.47 15.28 9.86
CA ILE A 132 5.20 15.81 9.32
C ILE A 132 4.23 14.68 8.93
N VAL A 133 4.75 13.53 8.47
CA VAL A 133 3.92 12.38 8.05
C VAL A 133 2.98 11.86 9.16
N PRO A 134 3.45 11.47 10.36
CA PRO A 134 2.56 11.05 11.44
C PRO A 134 1.64 12.16 11.93
N LEU A 135 2.07 13.43 11.88
CA LEU A 135 1.19 14.57 12.18
C LEU A 135 0.00 14.62 11.22
N ASN A 136 0.21 14.42 9.91
CA ASN A 136 -0.87 14.45 8.92
C ASN A 136 -1.86 13.30 9.14
N ASP A 137 -1.37 12.10 9.45
CA ASP A 137 -2.23 10.95 9.79
C ASP A 137 -3.08 11.21 11.05
N ASP A 138 -2.53 11.92 12.06
CA ASP A 138 -3.25 12.31 13.27
C ASP A 138 -4.27 13.43 13.01
N ILE A 139 -3.94 14.41 12.16
CA ILE A 139 -4.88 15.46 11.72
C ILE A 139 -6.08 14.83 11.00
N TRP A 140 -5.82 13.85 10.11
CA TRP A 140 -6.89 13.15 9.40
C TRP A 140 -7.77 12.31 10.32
N TYR A 141 -7.18 11.66 11.32
CA TYR A 141 -7.95 10.98 12.35
C TYR A 141 -8.94 11.95 13.03
N TRP A 142 -8.48 13.15 13.39
CA TRP A 142 -9.36 14.16 13.99
C TRP A 142 -10.40 14.71 13.03
N ASP A 143 -10.06 14.88 11.74
CA ASP A 143 -11.03 15.24 10.70
C ASP A 143 -12.14 14.19 10.56
N ASP A 144 -11.79 12.89 10.58
CA ASP A 144 -12.78 11.80 10.53
C ASP A 144 -13.68 11.79 11.78
N VAL A 145 -13.11 12.03 12.98
CA VAL A 145 -13.87 12.16 14.23
C VAL A 145 -14.79 13.38 14.23
N LEU A 146 -14.35 14.50 13.66
CA LEU A 146 -15.15 15.73 13.58
C LEU A 146 -16.19 15.68 12.45
N GLY A 147 -15.91 14.98 11.36
CA GLY A 147 -16.76 14.83 10.18
C GLY A 147 -17.98 13.95 10.40
N SER A 148 -17.95 13.01 11.35
CA SER A 148 -19.08 12.13 11.65
C SER A 148 -19.49 12.15 13.12
N TYR A 149 -20.79 12.28 13.38
CA TYR A 149 -21.33 12.22 14.73
C TYR A 149 -21.13 10.84 15.38
N SER A 150 -21.13 9.77 14.57
CA SER A 150 -20.89 8.39 15.04
C SER A 150 -19.46 8.17 15.50
N TYR A 151 -18.47 8.72 14.79
CA TYR A 151 -17.07 8.63 15.23
C TYR A 151 -16.81 9.51 16.44
N SER A 152 -17.46 10.69 16.52
CA SER A 152 -17.40 11.55 17.68
C SER A 152 -18.03 10.91 18.93
N SER A 153 -19.15 10.22 18.80
CA SER A 153 -19.78 9.51 19.93
C SER A 153 -18.95 8.31 20.36
N LEU A 154 -18.36 7.57 19.42
CA LEU A 154 -17.43 6.48 19.71
C LEU A 154 -16.17 6.99 20.44
N TYR A 155 -15.60 8.13 20.03
CA TYR A 155 -14.49 8.76 20.74
C TYR A 155 -14.89 9.23 22.16
N ALA A 156 -16.10 9.77 22.32
CA ALA A 156 -16.62 10.15 23.64
C ALA A 156 -16.77 8.94 24.58
N VAL A 157 -17.23 7.79 24.05
CA VAL A 157 -17.30 6.53 24.81
C VAL A 157 -15.90 6.01 25.12
N GLN A 158 -14.98 6.01 24.16
CA GLN A 158 -13.60 5.55 24.34
C GLN A 158 -12.85 6.34 25.41
N SER A 159 -13.01 7.67 25.44
CA SER A 159 -12.34 8.56 26.40
C SER A 159 -13.07 8.70 27.75
N SER A 160 -14.26 8.11 27.89
CA SER A 160 -15.07 8.23 29.11
C SER A 160 -14.40 7.70 30.39
N PRO A 161 -13.67 6.56 30.40
CA PRO A 161 -13.08 6.06 31.64
C PRO A 161 -11.99 6.99 32.20
N LEU A 162 -11.17 7.55 31.31
CA LEU A 162 -10.13 8.51 31.68
C LEU A 162 -10.73 9.81 32.21
N ARG A 163 -11.84 10.26 31.63
CA ARG A 163 -12.55 11.47 32.08
C ARG A 163 -13.19 11.28 33.45
N VAL A 164 -13.80 10.12 33.69
CA VAL A 164 -14.36 9.77 35.01
C VAL A 164 -13.24 9.66 36.04
N TRP A 165 -12.09 9.08 35.67
CA TRP A 165 -10.92 9.01 36.54
C TRP A 165 -10.36 10.41 36.89
N ALA A 166 -10.11 11.26 35.89
CA ALA A 166 -9.63 12.63 36.11
C ALA A 166 -10.62 13.43 36.97
N TRP A 167 -11.91 13.31 36.69
CA TRP A 167 -12.96 13.91 37.53
C TRP A 167 -12.94 13.37 38.97
N SER A 168 -12.77 12.06 39.17
CA SER A 168 -12.67 11.48 40.52
C SER A 168 -11.44 11.99 41.28
N GLN A 169 -10.32 12.24 40.59
CA GLN A 169 -9.13 12.87 41.16
C GLN A 169 -9.36 14.36 41.49
N GLU A 170 -10.06 15.12 40.63
CA GLU A 170 -10.45 16.51 40.92
C GLU A 170 -11.35 16.58 42.17
N VAL A 171 -12.30 15.65 42.30
CA VAL A 171 -13.16 15.57 43.48
C VAL A 171 -12.34 15.18 44.71
N TYR A 172 -11.47 14.16 44.60
CA TYR A 172 -10.61 13.72 45.70
C TYR A 172 -9.67 14.83 46.21
N THR A 173 -9.02 15.57 45.30
CA THR A 173 -8.13 16.69 45.68
C THR A 173 -8.91 17.84 46.30
N ALA A 174 -10.09 18.18 45.76
CA ALA A 174 -10.97 19.19 46.34
C ALA A 174 -11.47 18.78 47.74
N THR A 175 -11.85 17.52 47.93
CA THR A 175 -12.24 16.97 49.23
C THR A 175 -11.05 17.00 50.19
N LYS A 176 -9.85 16.59 49.76
CA LYS A 176 -8.64 16.62 50.60
C LYS A 176 -8.29 18.04 51.05
N LEU A 177 -8.34 19.02 50.14
CA LEU A 177 -8.11 20.44 50.47
C LEU A 177 -9.16 20.98 51.44
N ARG A 178 -10.44 20.60 51.28
CA ARG A 178 -11.51 20.99 52.21
C ARG A 178 -11.40 20.31 53.57
N VAL A 179 -11.00 19.05 53.62
CA VAL A 179 -10.76 18.33 54.89
C VAL A 179 -9.57 18.95 55.62
N GLN A 180 -8.51 19.32 54.91
CA GLN A 180 -7.36 20.03 55.49
C GLN A 180 -7.74 21.44 55.98
N ALA A 181 -8.48 22.22 55.19
CA ALA A 181 -8.95 23.56 55.56
C ALA A 181 -10.02 23.52 56.69
N GLY A 182 -10.90 22.52 56.69
CA GLY A 182 -11.93 22.31 57.71
C GLY A 182 -11.37 21.79 59.03
N SER A 183 -10.30 20.98 59.00
CA SER A 183 -9.56 20.60 60.22
C SER A 183 -8.91 21.77 60.94
N LEU A 184 -8.67 22.89 60.23
CA LEU A 184 -8.15 24.14 60.79
C LEU A 184 -9.23 25.07 61.34
N HIS A 185 -10.50 24.94 60.92
CA HIS A 185 -11.62 25.79 61.37
C HIS A 185 -12.51 25.15 62.45
N HIS A 186 -12.21 23.92 62.87
CA HIS A 186 -12.90 23.23 63.96
C HIS A 186 -11.95 22.76 65.06
N ALA A 187 -11.23 23.71 65.64
CA ALA A 187 -10.68 23.56 66.98
C ALA A 187 -11.36 24.54 67.96
N PRO A 188 -12.59 24.26 68.44
CA PRO A 188 -12.97 24.68 69.79
C PRO A 188 -12.34 23.70 70.78
N GLY A 189 -11.60 24.22 71.76
CA GLY A 189 -10.75 23.47 72.68
C GLY A 189 -11.47 22.63 73.75
N GLU A 190 -12.33 21.70 73.35
CA GLU A 190 -12.88 20.68 74.25
C GLU A 190 -13.04 19.36 73.49
N LEU A 191 -12.09 18.43 73.68
CA LEU A 191 -12.26 16.96 73.66
C LEU A 191 -10.89 16.28 73.67
N VAL A 192 -10.33 16.15 74.87
CA VAL A 192 -9.13 15.34 75.15
C VAL A 192 -9.48 13.86 75.39
N ASP A 193 -10.75 13.45 75.45
CA ASP A 193 -11.11 12.05 75.70
C ASP A 193 -12.05 11.47 74.63
N SER A 194 -11.49 10.74 73.66
CA SER A 194 -12.06 9.50 73.11
C SER A 194 -11.19 8.94 71.97
N THR A 195 -10.15 8.19 72.33
CA THR A 195 -9.26 7.48 71.41
C THR A 195 -9.90 6.27 70.70
N THR A 196 -11.23 6.11 70.75
CA THR A 196 -11.95 4.98 70.15
C THR A 196 -13.27 5.36 69.45
N SER A 197 -13.55 6.65 69.27
CA SER A 197 -14.76 7.11 68.56
C SER A 197 -14.64 6.95 67.03
N SER A 198 -14.93 5.70 66.65
CA SER A 198 -15.60 5.24 65.44
C SER A 198 -15.10 5.77 64.08
N LEU A 199 -14.32 4.91 63.41
CA LEU A 199 -14.07 5.01 61.97
C LEU A 199 -15.37 5.28 61.19
N SER A 200 -16.51 4.73 61.64
CA SER A 200 -17.83 5.00 61.06
C SER A 200 -18.22 6.49 61.07
N GLN A 201 -17.98 7.27 62.14
CA GLN A 201 -18.26 8.71 62.16
C GLN A 201 -17.36 9.50 61.21
N GLN A 202 -16.08 9.12 61.12
CA GLN A 202 -15.14 9.73 60.18
C GLN A 202 -15.56 9.45 58.73
N TRP A 203 -16.07 8.24 58.45
CA TRP A 203 -16.65 7.90 57.15
C TRP A 203 -17.93 8.69 56.86
N THR A 204 -18.86 8.85 57.80
CA THR A 204 -20.08 9.67 57.56
C THR A 204 -19.75 11.14 57.35
N GLN A 205 -18.79 11.70 58.08
CA GLN A 205 -18.30 13.07 57.87
C GLN A 205 -17.62 13.22 56.50
N PHE A 206 -16.79 12.25 56.12
CA PHE A 206 -16.16 12.22 54.79
C PHE A 206 -17.20 12.12 53.67
N TYR A 207 -18.18 11.21 53.80
CA TYR A 207 -19.30 11.09 52.87
C TYR A 207 -20.13 12.37 52.80
N GLY A 208 -20.37 13.05 53.92
CA GLY A 208 -21.03 14.35 53.97
C GLY A 208 -20.26 15.42 53.21
N ILE A 209 -18.94 15.54 53.43
CA ILE A 209 -18.08 16.51 52.74
C ILE A 209 -17.98 16.20 51.24
N VAL A 210 -17.86 14.92 50.86
CA VAL A 210 -17.87 14.50 49.44
C VAL A 210 -19.21 14.81 48.80
N HIS A 211 -20.31 14.45 49.45
CA HIS A 211 -21.66 14.70 48.97
C HIS A 211 -21.93 16.20 48.82
N ASP A 212 -21.53 17.02 49.79
CA ASP A 212 -21.68 18.47 49.73
C ASP A 212 -20.76 19.09 48.68
N SER A 213 -19.55 18.55 48.47
CA SER A 213 -18.67 18.98 47.37
C SER A 213 -19.24 18.67 45.98
N ILE A 214 -19.96 17.55 45.83
CA ILE A 214 -20.65 17.16 44.60
C ILE A 214 -21.89 18.04 44.39
N ARG A 215 -22.63 18.34 45.46
CA ARG A 215 -23.85 19.15 45.43
C ARG A 215 -23.57 20.63 45.16
N GLU A 216 -22.54 21.21 45.78
CA GLU A 216 -22.15 22.62 45.60
C GLU A 216 -21.54 22.92 44.22
N ARG A 217 -20.79 21.97 43.62
CA ARG A 217 -20.31 22.11 42.23
C ARG A 217 -21.41 21.93 41.15
N SER A 218 -22.65 21.76 41.59
CA SER A 218 -23.90 21.76 40.83
C SER A 218 -24.14 20.57 39.90
N ILE A 219 -25.29 19.94 40.11
CA ILE A 219 -25.92 18.95 39.22
C ILE A 219 -26.12 19.51 37.80
N ALA A 220 -26.18 20.84 37.63
CA ALA A 220 -26.25 21.50 36.32
C ALA A 220 -24.92 21.45 35.55
N ASN A 221 -23.77 21.61 36.22
CA ASN A 221 -22.46 21.37 35.60
C ASN A 221 -22.22 19.88 35.33
N ILE A 222 -22.71 19.00 36.21
CA ILE A 222 -22.67 17.54 36.01
C ILE A 222 -23.53 17.15 34.81
N GLN A 223 -24.77 17.64 34.70
CA GLN A 223 -25.62 17.42 33.54
C GLN A 223 -25.01 17.98 32.26
N ARG A 224 -24.40 19.17 32.26
CA ARG A 224 -23.71 19.70 31.07
C ARG A 224 -22.46 18.89 30.68
N ARG A 225 -21.66 18.43 31.65
CA ARG A 225 -20.41 17.66 31.41
C ARG A 225 -20.68 16.18 31.08
N VAL A 226 -21.80 15.61 31.54
CA VAL A 226 -22.21 14.21 31.37
C VAL A 226 -23.26 14.00 30.27
N LEU A 227 -24.15 14.98 29.98
CA LEU A 227 -25.15 14.90 28.90
C LEU A 227 -24.70 15.54 27.58
N SER A 228 -23.62 16.34 27.57
CA SER A 228 -22.96 16.79 26.32
C SER A 228 -21.53 16.23 26.11
N PRO A 229 -21.26 14.93 26.39
CA PRO A 229 -19.92 14.37 26.30
C PRO A 229 -19.39 14.44 24.87
N VAL A 230 -20.29 14.37 23.89
CA VAL A 230 -19.99 14.52 22.47
C VAL A 230 -19.55 15.97 22.16
N ALA A 231 -20.26 16.99 22.65
CA ALA A 231 -19.90 18.38 22.40
C ALA A 231 -18.54 18.75 23.00
N LEU A 232 -18.26 18.33 24.24
CA LEU A 232 -16.97 18.52 24.88
C LEU A 232 -15.84 17.75 24.18
N SER A 233 -16.11 16.52 23.75
CA SER A 233 -15.15 15.74 22.98
C SER A 233 -14.82 16.38 21.63
N ARG A 234 -15.79 17.05 21.00
CA ARG A 234 -15.61 17.79 19.74
C ARG A 234 -14.84 19.08 19.94
N SER A 235 -15.09 19.83 21.02
CA SER A 235 -14.28 21.02 21.33
C SER A 235 -12.84 20.65 21.67
N GLU A 236 -12.64 19.56 22.40
CA GLU A 236 -11.31 19.02 22.70
C GLU A 236 -10.60 18.54 21.42
N ALA A 237 -11.30 17.78 20.57
CA ALA A 237 -10.79 17.32 19.28
C ALA A 237 -10.43 18.51 18.36
N ARG A 238 -11.26 19.55 18.31
CA ARG A 238 -10.95 20.79 17.55
C ARG A 238 -9.71 21.49 18.09
N ARG A 239 -9.56 21.60 19.41
CA ARG A 239 -8.37 22.19 20.04
C ARG A 239 -7.11 21.40 19.69
N LYS A 240 -7.14 20.08 19.89
CA LYS A 240 -6.04 19.16 19.56
C LYS A 240 -5.68 19.21 18.08
N GLN A 241 -6.69 19.20 17.21
CA GLN A 241 -6.49 19.34 15.77
C GLN A 241 -5.88 20.69 15.40
N ALA A 242 -6.34 21.79 16.01
CA ALA A 242 -5.79 23.12 15.77
C ALA A 242 -4.32 23.21 16.21
N GLN A 243 -3.98 22.61 17.35
CA GLN A 243 -2.60 22.53 17.84
C GLN A 243 -1.71 21.68 16.91
N LEU A 244 -2.20 20.54 16.41
CA LEU A 244 -1.46 19.73 15.43
C LEU A 244 -1.30 20.45 14.09
N LYS A 245 -2.32 21.17 13.62
CA LYS A 245 -2.22 21.99 12.41
C LYS A 245 -1.21 23.12 12.58
N LYS A 246 -1.23 23.80 13.73
CA LYS A 246 -0.23 24.83 14.08
C LYS A 246 1.19 24.22 14.11
N LEU A 247 1.36 23.07 14.74
CA LEU A 247 2.65 22.37 14.80
C LEU A 247 3.15 22.00 13.40
N ARG A 248 2.28 21.43 12.57
CA ARG A 248 2.59 21.12 11.16
C ARG A 248 2.97 22.36 10.38
N GLU A 249 2.24 23.46 10.56
CA GLU A 249 2.51 24.73 9.86
C GLU A 249 3.83 25.37 10.29
N ILE A 250 4.20 25.32 11.58
CA ILE A 250 5.50 25.80 12.07
C ILE A 250 6.63 24.92 11.56
N THR A 251 6.47 23.59 11.63
CA THR A 251 7.48 22.64 11.13
C THR A 251 7.66 22.79 9.62
N ALA A 252 6.58 23.03 8.89
CA ALA A 252 6.60 23.30 7.46
C ALA A 252 7.21 24.67 7.12
N SER A 253 6.94 25.73 7.89
CA SER A 253 7.60 27.03 7.72
C SER A 253 9.11 26.90 7.97
N GLY A 254 9.55 26.24 9.05
CA GLY A 254 10.97 25.94 9.27
C GLY A 254 11.60 25.11 8.14
N LEU A 255 10.88 24.11 7.62
CA LEU A 255 11.32 23.34 6.45
C LEU A 255 11.45 24.20 5.19
N GLY A 256 10.51 25.13 4.96
CA GLY A 256 10.54 26.05 3.83
C GLY A 256 11.66 27.09 3.94
N VAL A 257 11.88 27.65 5.13
CA VAL A 257 13.00 28.56 5.42
C VAL A 257 14.34 27.86 5.20
N LEU A 258 14.49 26.62 5.66
CA LEU A 258 15.71 25.84 5.41
C LEU A 258 15.89 25.50 3.93
N MET A 259 14.81 25.25 3.20
CA MET A 259 14.87 24.91 1.78
C MET A 259 15.23 26.12 0.90
N ASP A 260 14.72 27.29 1.26
CA ASP A 260 14.90 28.52 0.50
C ASP A 260 16.17 29.26 0.96
N GLU A 261 16.36 29.55 2.24
CA GLU A 261 17.53 30.32 2.71
C GLU A 261 18.76 29.44 3.02
N GLY A 262 18.57 28.13 3.14
CA GLY A 262 19.65 27.20 3.46
C GLY A 262 20.42 26.74 2.23
N LEU A 263 21.74 27.00 2.21
CA LEU A 263 22.69 26.46 1.22
C LEU A 263 22.33 26.77 -0.25
N GLN A 264 21.72 27.92 -0.53
CA GLN A 264 21.66 28.47 -1.88
C GLN A 264 23.06 28.95 -2.31
N PHE A 265 23.84 28.05 -2.90
CA PHE A 265 24.95 28.47 -3.74
C PHE A 265 24.33 29.11 -4.99
N GLY A 266 24.72 30.34 -5.35
CA GLY A 266 24.16 31.07 -6.49
C GLY A 266 24.29 30.24 -7.77
N LEU A 267 23.24 29.52 -8.13
CA LEU A 267 23.18 28.64 -9.30
C LEU A 267 22.69 29.37 -10.56
N ASP A 268 22.53 30.69 -10.51
CA ASP A 268 22.29 31.51 -11.69
C ASP A 268 23.63 31.81 -12.37
N ASP A 269 23.88 31.01 -13.41
CA ASP A 269 25.04 31.01 -14.31
C ASP A 269 25.31 32.40 -14.91
N ASP A 270 26.56 32.88 -14.80
CA ASP A 270 27.38 33.38 -15.93
C ASP A 270 28.62 34.21 -15.51
N LYS A 271 28.86 34.53 -14.22
CA LYS A 271 30.10 35.25 -13.80
C LYS A 271 30.56 34.91 -12.37
N ALA A 272 31.32 33.83 -12.23
CA ALA A 272 31.92 33.40 -10.97
C ALA A 272 33.46 33.50 -11.04
N GLU A 273 34.02 34.67 -10.70
CA GLU A 273 35.45 34.84 -10.41
C GLU A 273 35.62 35.12 -8.91
N LEU A 274 36.54 34.41 -8.22
CA LEU A 274 37.21 34.61 -6.90
C LEU A 274 36.42 35.15 -5.67
N GLN A 275 35.38 35.97 -5.83
CA GLN A 275 34.41 36.45 -4.84
C GLN A 275 33.57 35.30 -4.23
N ASP A 276 33.29 34.26 -5.03
CA ASP A 276 32.44 33.10 -4.69
C ASP A 276 32.92 32.30 -3.46
N HIS A 277 34.23 32.25 -3.18
CA HIS A 277 34.75 31.49 -2.05
C HIS A 277 34.46 32.15 -0.69
N HIS A 278 34.42 33.48 -0.64
CA HIS A 278 34.01 34.21 0.56
C HIS A 278 32.49 34.14 0.75
N ASP A 279 31.73 34.17 -0.34
CA ASP A 279 30.28 34.02 -0.32
C ASP A 279 29.86 32.61 0.13
N LEU A 280 30.56 31.57 -0.31
CA LEU A 280 30.31 30.19 0.12
C LEU A 280 30.52 29.99 1.64
N LYS A 281 31.60 30.54 2.19
CA LYS A 281 31.89 30.46 3.64
C LYS A 281 30.79 31.15 4.44
N GLY A 282 30.36 32.34 4.02
CA GLY A 282 29.26 33.06 4.65
C GLY A 282 27.90 32.36 4.52
N VAL A 283 27.62 31.71 3.37
CA VAL A 283 26.41 30.90 3.18
C VAL A 283 26.40 29.69 4.11
N VAL A 284 27.54 29.01 4.28
CA VAL A 284 27.67 27.87 5.20
C VAL A 284 27.47 28.34 6.65
N GLU A 285 28.09 29.43 7.07
CA GLU A 285 27.92 30.00 8.42
C GLU A 285 26.46 30.37 8.71
N ARG A 286 25.80 31.09 7.78
CA ARG A 286 24.36 31.40 7.88
C ARG A 286 23.50 30.14 7.95
N SER A 287 23.79 29.13 7.12
CA SER A 287 23.02 27.89 7.09
C SER A 287 23.13 27.08 8.38
N VAL A 288 24.30 27.04 9.03
CA VAL A 288 24.48 26.37 10.33
C VAL A 288 23.70 27.09 11.42
N ALA A 289 23.71 28.43 11.41
CA ALA A 289 22.93 29.22 12.35
C ALA A 289 21.42 29.08 12.14
N LEU A 290 20.96 29.09 10.88
CA LEU A 290 19.57 28.84 10.51
C LEU A 290 19.12 27.45 10.99
N ILE A 291 19.90 26.39 10.78
CA ILE A 291 19.58 25.04 11.25
C ILE A 291 19.41 25.02 12.78
N ASP A 292 20.34 25.61 13.52
CA ASP A 292 20.27 25.62 14.98
C ASP A 292 19.07 26.43 15.50
N MET A 293 18.80 27.60 14.92
CA MET A 293 17.69 28.46 15.31
C MET A 293 16.32 27.83 14.97
N VAL A 294 16.18 27.25 13.77
CA VAL A 294 14.95 26.56 13.37
C VAL A 294 14.66 25.38 14.30
N LEU A 295 15.66 24.55 14.65
CA LEU A 295 15.46 23.42 15.55
C LEU A 295 15.02 23.84 16.96
N LYS A 296 15.53 24.98 17.46
CA LYS A 296 15.16 25.55 18.77
C LYS A 296 13.75 26.15 18.75
N GLU A 297 13.45 27.01 17.78
CA GLU A 297 12.20 27.77 17.74
C GLU A 297 10.99 26.92 17.34
N VAL A 298 11.15 25.92 16.45
CA VAL A 298 10.06 25.00 16.03
C VAL A 298 9.46 24.24 17.22
N SER A 299 10.25 24.05 18.29
CA SER A 299 9.81 23.38 19.52
C SER A 299 8.85 24.19 20.38
N THR A 300 8.64 25.49 20.09
CA THR A 300 7.83 26.38 20.91
C THR A 300 6.44 26.62 20.29
N LEU A 301 5.40 26.03 20.91
CA LEU A 301 4.03 26.07 20.37
C LEU A 301 3.33 27.43 20.49
N ASP A 302 3.94 28.39 21.20
CA ASP A 302 3.33 29.66 21.58
C ASP A 302 3.50 30.77 20.53
N VAL A 303 4.44 30.60 19.59
CA VAL A 303 4.77 31.64 18.59
C VAL A 303 3.75 31.61 17.43
N ASN A 304 3.31 32.78 16.94
CA ASN A 304 2.54 32.83 15.69
C ASN A 304 3.47 32.60 14.49
N ILE A 305 2.92 32.23 13.34
CA ILE A 305 3.73 31.80 12.19
C ILE A 305 4.58 32.95 11.62
N SER A 306 4.02 34.17 11.53
CA SER A 306 4.79 35.37 11.14
C SER A 306 5.86 35.71 12.17
N ASP A 307 5.50 35.63 13.45
CA ASP A 307 6.42 35.92 14.55
C ASP A 307 7.53 34.85 14.64
N PHE A 308 7.34 33.67 14.05
CA PHE A 308 8.34 32.61 13.99
C PHE A 308 9.39 32.93 12.94
N GLU A 309 8.99 33.28 11.71
CA GLU A 309 9.92 33.67 10.65
C GLU A 309 10.77 34.87 11.10
N ASP A 310 10.13 35.92 11.62
CA ASP A 310 10.82 37.11 12.14
C ASP A 310 11.81 36.78 13.28
N LYS A 311 11.45 35.86 14.19
CA LYS A 311 12.35 35.43 15.28
C LYS A 311 13.51 34.58 14.81
N VAL A 312 13.29 33.71 13.82
CA VAL A 312 14.36 32.91 13.23
C VAL A 312 15.36 33.82 12.54
N PHE A 313 14.89 34.78 11.73
CA PHE A 313 15.76 35.74 11.06
C PHE A 313 16.47 36.68 12.04
N ALA A 314 15.74 37.27 12.99
CA ALA A 314 16.35 38.10 14.03
C ALA A 314 17.37 37.31 14.86
N GLY A 315 17.07 36.07 15.22
CA GLY A 315 17.99 35.21 15.96
C GLY A 315 19.25 34.82 15.18
N VAL A 316 19.19 34.79 13.84
CA VAL A 316 20.36 34.56 12.98
C VAL A 316 21.17 35.84 12.78
N GLU A 317 20.51 37.00 12.66
CA GLU A 317 21.18 38.31 12.57
C GLU A 317 21.86 38.72 13.87
N GLU A 318 21.24 38.42 15.02
CA GLU A 318 21.77 38.69 16.37
C GLU A 318 22.78 37.64 16.84
N ASP A 319 23.10 36.63 16.02
CA ASP A 319 24.00 35.56 16.42
C ASP A 319 25.42 36.12 16.68
N PRO A 320 25.97 35.97 17.91
CA PRO A 320 27.29 36.47 18.27
C PRO A 320 28.41 35.88 17.40
N GLU A 321 28.21 34.71 16.79
CA GLU A 321 29.21 34.09 15.91
C GLU A 321 29.17 34.62 14.47
N LEU A 322 28.00 35.09 13.98
CA LEU A 322 27.86 35.75 12.68
C LEU A 322 28.23 37.23 12.73
N SER A 323 27.86 37.95 13.79
CA SER A 323 28.14 39.38 13.97
C SER A 323 29.63 39.72 14.13
N VAL A 324 30.47 38.73 14.45
CA VAL A 324 31.95 38.83 14.42
C VAL A 324 32.49 38.95 12.97
N HIS A 325 31.64 38.95 11.95
CA HIS A 325 32.02 39.32 10.57
C HIS A 325 32.64 40.72 10.44
N ILE A 326 32.54 41.59 11.44
CA ILE A 326 32.89 43.01 11.31
C ILE A 326 34.27 43.36 11.93
N GLU A 327 34.88 42.52 12.78
CA GLU A 327 36.16 42.86 13.41
C GLU A 327 37.25 41.79 13.20
N ASP A 328 38.33 42.22 12.53
CA ASP A 328 39.51 41.48 12.09
C ASP A 328 40.15 40.55 13.14
N SER A 329 40.54 39.33 12.75
CA SER A 329 41.94 38.81 12.87
C SER A 329 42.16 37.29 12.74
N ASN A 330 41.18 36.38 12.85
CA ASN A 330 41.47 34.92 12.80
C ASN A 330 40.52 34.10 11.90
N THR A 331 40.75 34.13 10.58
CA THR A 331 40.04 33.27 9.60
C THR A 331 40.39 31.78 9.72
N ALA A 332 41.48 31.45 10.40
CA ALA A 332 42.00 30.08 10.56
C ALA A 332 41.26 29.24 11.60
N ASP A 333 40.56 29.85 12.57
CA ASP A 333 39.88 29.12 13.65
C ASP A 333 38.35 28.99 13.44
N ARG A 334 37.80 29.66 12.42
CA ARG A 334 36.38 29.60 12.05
C ARG A 334 35.86 28.19 11.70
N PRO A 335 36.54 27.36 10.90
CA PRO A 335 36.03 26.01 10.61
C PRO A 335 35.96 25.14 11.88
N ALA A 336 36.83 25.36 12.86
CA ALA A 336 36.79 24.67 14.15
C ALA A 336 35.59 25.09 15.02
N ILE A 337 35.21 26.37 15.01
CA ILE A 337 34.02 26.87 15.71
C ILE A 337 32.76 26.25 15.09
N LEU A 338 32.65 26.27 13.75
CA LEU A 338 31.53 25.66 13.03
C LEU A 338 31.45 24.16 13.25
N ALA A 339 32.57 23.44 13.24
CA ALA A 339 32.61 22.01 13.53
C ALA A 339 32.07 21.70 14.95
N ARG A 340 32.40 22.52 15.96
CA ARG A 340 31.85 22.38 17.32
C ARG A 340 30.36 22.66 17.37
N ARG A 341 29.89 23.65 16.61
CA ARG A 341 28.46 23.96 16.52
C ARG A 341 27.69 22.85 15.83
N LEU A 342 28.20 22.31 14.73
CA LEU A 342 27.66 21.11 14.07
C LEU A 342 27.58 19.92 15.03
N LEU A 343 28.63 19.67 15.81
CA LEU A 343 28.61 18.63 16.85
C LEU A 343 27.56 18.91 17.93
N THR A 344 27.40 20.16 18.35
CA THR A 344 26.37 20.56 19.32
C THR A 344 24.97 20.35 18.77
N ILE A 345 24.76 20.64 17.47
CA ILE A 345 23.49 20.39 16.79
C ILE A 345 23.16 18.90 16.77
N ILE A 346 24.15 18.07 16.42
CA ILE A 346 23.98 16.61 16.35
C ILE A 346 23.74 16.00 17.75
N ASP A 347 24.50 16.42 18.77
CA ASP A 347 24.46 15.80 20.09
C ASP A 347 23.33 16.32 20.98
N LYS A 348 22.86 17.56 20.79
CA LYS A 348 21.86 18.20 21.66
C LYS A 348 20.61 18.67 20.93
N SER A 349 20.72 19.62 19.99
CA SER A 349 19.53 20.31 19.46
C SER A 349 18.63 19.38 18.64
N LEU A 350 19.21 18.47 17.85
CA LEU A 350 18.44 17.51 17.07
C LEU A 350 17.68 16.50 17.97
N PRO A 351 18.30 15.78 18.92
CA PRO A 351 17.58 14.92 19.85
C PRO A 351 16.53 15.66 20.70
N GLU A 352 16.86 16.84 21.22
CA GLU A 352 15.92 17.66 22.01
C GLU A 352 14.67 18.00 21.20
N HIS A 353 14.85 18.49 19.96
CA HIS A 353 13.76 18.75 19.02
C HIS A 353 12.93 17.48 18.75
N LEU A 354 13.56 16.33 18.48
CA LEU A 354 12.84 15.06 18.26
C LEU A 354 11.97 14.69 19.47
N THR A 355 12.50 14.80 20.69
CA THR A 355 11.76 14.46 21.90
C THR A 355 10.62 15.44 22.20
N ALA A 356 10.85 16.75 22.00
CA ALA A 356 9.84 17.78 22.17
C ALA A 356 8.68 17.62 21.16
N MET A 357 9.02 17.43 19.88
CA MET A 357 8.04 17.16 18.81
C MET A 357 7.25 15.88 19.09
N HIS A 358 7.92 14.78 19.46
CA HIS A 358 7.23 13.54 19.79
C HIS A 358 6.33 13.67 21.02
N ALA A 359 6.72 14.45 22.03
CA ALA A 359 5.89 14.72 23.20
C ALA A 359 4.63 15.51 22.82
N LEU A 360 4.78 16.59 22.04
CA LEU A 360 3.68 17.43 21.57
C LEU A 360 2.74 16.68 20.60
N ALA A 361 3.30 15.86 19.71
CA ALA A 361 2.55 14.99 18.83
C ALA A 361 1.78 13.91 19.61
N LYS A 362 2.38 13.31 20.66
CA LYS A 362 1.71 12.30 21.49
C LYS A 362 0.59 12.88 22.34
N GLU A 363 0.74 14.11 22.83
CA GLU A 363 -0.28 14.77 23.65
C GLU A 363 -1.52 15.18 22.83
N ASN A 364 -1.30 15.70 21.63
CA ASN A 364 -2.36 16.22 20.76
C ASN A 364 -2.83 15.21 19.69
N GLY A 365 -2.06 14.16 19.45
CA GLY A 365 -2.30 13.11 18.47
C GLY A 365 -3.44 12.17 18.83
N ARG A 366 -3.59 11.11 18.01
CA ARG A 366 -4.63 10.11 18.21
C ARG A 366 -4.49 9.40 19.57
N PRO A 367 -5.62 9.01 20.22
CA PRO A 367 -5.57 8.28 21.48
C PRO A 367 -4.85 6.94 21.29
N SER A 368 -4.16 6.48 22.34
CA SER A 368 -3.41 5.23 22.31
C SER A 368 -4.29 4.03 21.93
N THR A 369 -3.67 2.99 21.38
CA THR A 369 -4.37 1.76 20.96
C THR A 369 -5.16 1.14 22.09
N LEU A 370 -4.67 1.22 23.33
CA LEU A 370 -5.38 0.76 24.52
C LEU A 370 -6.72 1.49 24.70
N ILE A 371 -6.74 2.82 24.52
CA ILE A 371 -7.97 3.63 24.61
C ILE A 371 -8.92 3.32 23.45
N ARG A 372 -8.40 3.00 22.26
CA ARG A 372 -9.24 2.68 21.10
C ARG A 372 -9.87 1.28 21.20
N TYR A 373 -9.12 0.31 21.71
CA TYR A 373 -9.49 -1.09 21.69
C TYR A 373 -9.98 -1.64 23.03
N TRP A 374 -10.02 -0.88 24.14
CA TRP A 374 -10.52 -1.42 25.41
C TRP A 374 -11.97 -1.94 25.31
N LEU A 375 -12.85 -1.25 24.57
CA LEU A 375 -14.24 -1.67 24.45
C LEU A 375 -14.37 -2.95 23.60
N PRO A 376 -13.82 -3.04 22.37
CA PRO A 376 -13.73 -4.30 21.65
C PRO A 376 -12.97 -5.40 22.40
N ALA A 377 -11.95 -5.06 23.21
CA ALA A 377 -11.20 -6.03 24.00
C ALA A 377 -12.04 -6.59 25.14
N ILE A 378 -12.83 -5.77 25.85
CA ILE A 378 -13.75 -6.24 26.88
C ILE A 378 -14.88 -7.06 26.25
N VAL A 379 -15.48 -6.57 25.15
CA VAL A 379 -16.49 -7.33 24.41
C VAL A 379 -15.90 -8.63 23.89
N GLY A 380 -14.68 -8.61 23.36
CA GLY A 380 -13.93 -9.77 22.89
C GLY A 380 -13.58 -10.73 24.02
N LEU A 381 -13.24 -10.24 25.21
CA LEU A 381 -12.95 -11.07 26.39
C LEU A 381 -14.22 -11.74 26.91
N LEU A 382 -15.32 -10.98 27.05
CA LEU A 382 -16.63 -11.48 27.48
C LEU A 382 -17.28 -12.41 26.44
N SER A 383 -17.12 -12.08 25.16
CA SER A 383 -17.54 -12.93 24.05
C SER A 383 -16.65 -14.16 23.99
N SER A 384 -15.34 -14.05 24.16
CA SER A 384 -14.42 -15.18 24.14
C SER A 384 -14.77 -16.20 25.22
N THR A 385 -15.07 -15.78 26.45
CA THR A 385 -15.52 -16.73 27.49
C THR A 385 -16.84 -17.42 27.13
N THR A 386 -17.78 -16.71 26.49
CA THR A 386 -19.08 -17.26 26.06
C THR A 386 -18.97 -18.16 24.83
N VAL A 387 -18.19 -17.75 23.83
CA VAL A 387 -17.88 -18.48 22.60
C VAL A 387 -17.08 -19.72 22.95
N LEU A 388 -16.05 -19.63 23.79
CA LEU A 388 -15.31 -20.79 24.27
C LEU A 388 -16.23 -21.79 24.97
N ARG A 389 -17.18 -21.31 25.79
CA ARG A 389 -18.18 -22.18 26.44
C ARG A 389 -19.11 -22.86 25.43
N ILE A 390 -19.56 -22.14 24.41
CA ILE A 390 -20.36 -22.69 23.31
C ILE A 390 -19.57 -23.70 22.49
N LEU A 391 -18.32 -23.38 22.13
CA LEU A 391 -17.46 -24.19 21.27
C LEU A 391 -17.03 -25.49 21.98
N VAL A 392 -16.74 -25.42 23.28
CA VAL A 392 -16.47 -26.61 24.11
C VAL A 392 -17.73 -27.46 24.31
N ASN A 393 -18.90 -26.84 24.53
CA ASN A 393 -20.16 -27.58 24.70
C ASN A 393 -20.70 -28.17 23.39
N ARG A 394 -20.43 -27.56 22.24
CA ARG A 394 -20.89 -27.97 20.90
C ARG A 394 -19.80 -28.66 20.07
N LYS A 395 -18.73 -29.14 20.70
CA LYS A 395 -17.62 -29.80 19.98
C LYS A 395 -18.08 -31.01 19.15
N ALA A 396 -19.08 -31.74 19.64
CA ALA A 396 -19.66 -32.89 18.94
C ALA A 396 -20.37 -32.43 17.66
N ASP A 397 -21.25 -31.43 17.77
CA ASP A 397 -21.96 -30.82 16.64
C ASP A 397 -21.01 -30.22 15.60
N ILE A 398 -19.90 -29.62 16.02
CA ILE A 398 -18.89 -29.06 15.11
C ILE A 398 -18.20 -30.18 14.33
N ILE A 399 -17.82 -31.27 15.01
CA ILE A 399 -17.21 -32.43 14.36
C ILE A 399 -18.20 -33.07 13.40
N GLU A 400 -19.47 -33.25 13.81
CA GLU A 400 -20.54 -33.76 12.95
C GLU A 400 -20.77 -32.86 11.74
N TRP A 401 -20.74 -31.53 11.91
CA TRP A 401 -20.85 -30.58 10.81
C TRP A 401 -19.67 -30.65 9.84
N PHE A 402 -18.44 -30.82 10.34
CA PHE A 402 -17.27 -31.01 9.47
C PHE A 402 -17.30 -32.34 8.72
N VAL A 403 -17.70 -33.42 9.39
CA VAL A 403 -17.87 -34.74 8.76
C VAL A 403 -18.98 -34.68 7.72
N GLY A 404 -20.14 -34.14 8.07
CA GLY A 404 -21.28 -33.98 7.16
C GLY A 404 -20.98 -33.04 5.99
N PHE A 405 -20.21 -31.97 6.21
CA PHE A 405 -19.73 -31.11 5.12
C PHE A 405 -18.77 -31.88 4.20
N GLY A 406 -17.86 -32.68 4.76
CA GLY A 406 -16.95 -33.54 4.00
C GLY A 406 -17.70 -34.58 3.15
N GLU A 407 -18.73 -35.20 3.72
CA GLU A 407 -19.62 -36.13 3.00
C GLU A 407 -20.40 -35.40 1.90
N THR A 408 -20.94 -34.22 2.18
CA THR A 408 -21.68 -33.42 1.19
C THR A 408 -20.78 -32.98 0.01
N VAL A 409 -19.53 -32.58 0.29
CA VAL A 409 -18.56 -32.22 -0.76
C VAL A 409 -18.16 -33.44 -1.57
N ARG A 410 -17.95 -34.59 -0.91
CA ARG A 410 -17.68 -35.86 -1.58
C ARG A 410 -18.84 -36.22 -2.51
N ASP A 411 -20.06 -36.25 -2.00
CA ASP A 411 -21.25 -36.65 -2.75
C ASP A 411 -21.55 -35.69 -3.90
N PHE A 412 -21.33 -34.39 -3.69
CA PHE A 412 -21.40 -33.40 -4.77
C PHE A 412 -20.40 -33.72 -5.88
N TRP A 413 -19.12 -33.97 -5.54
CA TRP A 413 -18.09 -34.25 -6.55
C TRP A 413 -18.33 -35.58 -7.28
N PHE A 414 -18.72 -36.64 -6.56
CA PHE A 414 -19.00 -37.94 -7.17
C PHE A 414 -20.26 -37.92 -8.05
N ASN A 415 -21.39 -37.44 -7.53
CA ASN A 415 -22.67 -37.53 -8.23
C ASN A 415 -22.83 -36.47 -9.33
N TRP A 416 -22.25 -35.27 -9.17
CA TRP A 416 -22.45 -34.16 -10.11
C TRP A 416 -21.27 -33.89 -11.04
N VAL A 417 -20.06 -34.38 -10.73
CA VAL A 417 -18.87 -34.17 -11.59
C VAL A 417 -18.37 -35.50 -12.15
N ILE A 418 -18.07 -36.48 -11.31
CA ILE A 418 -17.43 -37.74 -11.77
C ILE A 418 -18.44 -38.63 -12.51
N GLU A 419 -19.61 -38.91 -11.94
CA GLU A 419 -20.56 -39.83 -12.56
C GLU A 419 -21.09 -39.32 -13.92
N PRO A 420 -21.47 -38.03 -14.08
CA PRO A 420 -21.91 -37.51 -15.37
C PRO A 420 -20.78 -37.47 -16.40
N THR A 421 -19.55 -37.10 -16.01
CA THR A 421 -18.40 -37.12 -16.93
C THR A 421 -18.03 -38.55 -17.34
N SER A 422 -18.14 -39.51 -16.43
CA SER A 422 -17.97 -40.95 -16.71
C SER A 422 -19.03 -41.47 -17.68
N LYS A 423 -20.29 -41.06 -17.53
CA LYS A 423 -21.37 -41.41 -18.47
C LYS A 423 -21.15 -40.78 -19.85
N ILE A 424 -20.74 -39.51 -19.91
CA ILE A 424 -20.43 -38.82 -21.18
C ILE A 424 -19.23 -39.48 -21.87
N ILE A 425 -18.12 -39.71 -21.15
CA ILE A 425 -16.92 -40.35 -21.73
C ILE A 425 -17.23 -41.78 -22.16
N SER A 426 -18.03 -42.53 -21.40
CA SER A 426 -18.46 -43.89 -21.76
C SER A 426 -19.32 -43.88 -23.03
N THR A 427 -20.27 -42.96 -23.14
CA THR A 427 -21.15 -42.84 -24.32
C THR A 427 -20.43 -42.31 -25.56
N ILE A 428 -19.37 -41.52 -25.42
CA ILE A 428 -18.54 -41.04 -26.54
C ILE A 428 -17.47 -42.06 -26.94
N ARG A 429 -16.87 -42.77 -25.97
CA ARG A 429 -15.78 -43.73 -26.19
C ARG A 429 -16.26 -45.10 -26.64
N HIS A 430 -17.47 -45.52 -26.26
CA HIS A 430 -18.10 -46.71 -26.86
C HIS A 430 -18.59 -46.33 -28.25
N ASP A 431 -17.71 -46.52 -29.22
CA ASP A 431 -17.93 -46.18 -30.61
C ASP A 431 -19.16 -46.91 -31.17
N LYS A 432 -19.90 -46.15 -31.98
CA LYS A 432 -21.25 -46.36 -32.53
C LYS A 432 -21.41 -47.57 -33.45
N THR A 433 -20.42 -48.46 -33.48
CA THR A 433 -20.19 -49.45 -34.54
C THR A 433 -19.76 -50.82 -34.01
N SER A 434 -19.41 -50.96 -32.73
CA SER A 434 -18.48 -52.03 -32.34
C SER A 434 -19.06 -53.23 -31.61
N GLU A 435 -20.27 -53.18 -31.04
CA GLU A 435 -20.78 -54.34 -30.28
C GLU A 435 -22.22 -54.69 -30.67
N ILE A 436 -23.14 -53.73 -30.63
CA ILE A 436 -24.55 -53.95 -30.99
C ILE A 436 -24.73 -54.01 -32.51
N ALA A 437 -23.91 -53.27 -33.26
CA ALA A 437 -23.86 -53.37 -34.71
C ALA A 437 -23.15 -54.65 -35.17
N ILE A 438 -22.29 -55.31 -34.37
CA ILE A 438 -21.61 -56.53 -34.83
C ILE A 438 -22.53 -57.75 -34.69
N MET A 439 -23.22 -57.89 -33.55
CA MET A 439 -24.22 -58.96 -33.39
C MET A 439 -25.39 -58.80 -34.35
N SER A 440 -25.91 -57.57 -34.50
CA SER A 440 -27.02 -57.30 -35.43
C SER A 440 -26.59 -57.30 -36.90
N ARG A 441 -25.35 -56.89 -37.24
CA ARG A 441 -24.88 -56.97 -38.64
C ARG A 441 -24.60 -58.40 -39.05
N ASP A 442 -24.12 -59.26 -38.16
CA ASP A 442 -23.90 -60.67 -38.50
C ASP A 442 -25.22 -61.43 -38.65
N SER A 443 -26.23 -61.15 -37.81
CA SER A 443 -27.61 -61.65 -38.01
C SER A 443 -28.27 -61.04 -39.25
N LEU A 444 -28.19 -59.71 -39.45
CA LEU A 444 -28.73 -59.03 -40.65
C LEU A 444 -28.03 -59.48 -41.94
N LYS A 445 -26.73 -59.76 -41.89
CA LYS A 445 -25.98 -60.27 -43.05
C LYS A 445 -26.38 -61.72 -43.34
N ALA A 446 -26.49 -62.56 -42.32
CA ALA A 446 -26.98 -63.93 -42.48
C ALA A 446 -28.42 -63.96 -43.02
N ASP A 447 -29.30 -63.09 -42.50
CA ASP A 447 -30.69 -62.99 -42.93
C ASP A 447 -30.82 -62.35 -44.34
N ARG A 448 -29.98 -61.36 -44.69
CA ARG A 448 -29.89 -60.81 -46.07
C ARG A 448 -29.36 -61.85 -47.07
N GLU A 449 -28.34 -62.61 -46.69
CA GLU A 449 -27.79 -63.66 -47.53
C GLU A 449 -28.80 -64.82 -47.71
N SER A 450 -29.57 -65.14 -46.67
CA SER A 450 -30.70 -66.08 -46.75
C SER A 450 -31.79 -65.56 -47.70
N LEU A 451 -32.15 -64.27 -47.59
CA LEU A 451 -33.14 -63.64 -48.45
C LEU A 451 -32.66 -63.61 -49.92
N GLU A 452 -31.40 -63.28 -50.15
CA GLU A 452 -30.77 -63.26 -51.47
C GLU A 452 -30.86 -64.62 -52.16
N ARG A 453 -30.46 -65.69 -51.46
CA ARG A 453 -30.57 -67.06 -51.98
C ARG A 453 -32.02 -67.41 -52.30
N MET A 454 -32.95 -67.11 -51.40
CA MET A 454 -34.36 -67.46 -51.57
C MET A 454 -35.03 -66.71 -52.74
N VAL A 455 -34.69 -65.44 -52.95
CA VAL A 455 -35.23 -64.63 -54.05
C VAL A 455 -34.60 -65.01 -55.39
N VAL A 456 -33.30 -65.33 -55.41
CA VAL A 456 -32.61 -65.81 -56.62
C VAL A 456 -33.15 -67.18 -57.04
N ASP A 457 -33.30 -68.12 -56.10
CA ASP A 457 -33.90 -69.44 -56.37
C ASP A 457 -35.33 -69.29 -56.91
N PHE A 458 -36.12 -68.39 -56.33
CA PHE A 458 -37.47 -68.10 -56.80
C PHE A 458 -37.50 -67.51 -58.22
N ALA A 459 -36.58 -66.60 -58.54
CA ALA A 459 -36.48 -66.00 -59.86
C ALA A 459 -36.04 -67.01 -60.94
N LEU A 460 -35.12 -67.93 -60.58
CA LEU A 460 -34.64 -69.00 -61.46
C LEU A 460 -35.71 -70.05 -61.76
N ASP A 461 -36.43 -70.51 -60.73
CA ASP A 461 -37.54 -71.46 -60.89
C ASP A 461 -38.68 -70.87 -61.73
N LYS A 462 -38.82 -69.54 -61.73
CA LYS A 462 -39.95 -68.83 -62.36
C LYS A 462 -39.55 -67.57 -63.13
N PRO A 463 -39.00 -67.73 -64.35
CA PRO A 463 -38.54 -66.60 -65.16
C PRO A 463 -39.66 -65.64 -65.60
N HIS A 464 -40.92 -66.11 -65.61
CA HIS A 464 -42.10 -65.34 -66.02
C HIS A 464 -42.53 -64.23 -65.05
N PHE A 465 -42.07 -64.26 -63.79
CA PHE A 465 -42.31 -63.18 -62.81
C PHE A 465 -41.11 -62.25 -62.65
N ALA A 466 -39.91 -62.70 -63.06
CA ALA A 466 -38.68 -61.92 -63.01
C ALA A 466 -38.49 -61.05 -64.27
N ASN A 467 -38.83 -61.58 -65.46
CA ASN A 467 -38.72 -60.88 -66.74
C ASN A 467 -40.06 -60.91 -67.49
N GLU A 468 -40.48 -59.76 -68.04
CA GLU A 468 -41.74 -59.62 -68.79
C GLU A 468 -41.77 -60.47 -70.09
N THR A 469 -40.64 -61.03 -70.50
CA THR A 469 -40.45 -61.80 -71.74
C THR A 469 -40.37 -63.32 -71.56
N GLY A 470 -40.41 -63.84 -70.32
CA GLY A 470 -40.59 -65.28 -70.04
C GLY A 470 -39.48 -66.25 -70.47
N SER A 471 -38.28 -65.77 -70.85
CA SER A 471 -37.12 -66.60 -71.22
C SER A 471 -36.23 -66.98 -70.03
N THR A 472 -35.47 -68.07 -70.15
CA THR A 472 -34.49 -68.51 -69.14
C THR A 472 -33.42 -67.45 -68.90
N LEU A 473 -33.20 -67.10 -67.64
CA LEU A 473 -32.30 -66.01 -67.21
C LEU A 473 -30.84 -66.29 -67.61
N THR A 474 -30.14 -65.27 -68.12
CA THR A 474 -28.69 -65.32 -68.38
C THR A 474 -27.93 -64.99 -67.08
N GLU A 475 -26.73 -65.53 -66.87
CA GLU A 475 -25.93 -65.33 -65.64
C GLU A 475 -25.76 -63.85 -65.24
N THR A 476 -25.70 -62.94 -66.21
CA THR A 476 -25.61 -61.49 -65.97
C THR A 476 -26.89 -60.91 -65.33
N GLN A 477 -28.07 -61.42 -65.69
CA GLN A 477 -29.35 -60.98 -65.13
C GLN A 477 -29.59 -61.51 -63.72
N VAL A 478 -29.04 -62.70 -63.40
CA VAL A 478 -29.07 -63.26 -62.05
C VAL A 478 -28.20 -62.44 -61.10
N ALA A 479 -27.04 -61.95 -61.58
CA ALA A 479 -26.18 -61.04 -60.82
C ALA A 479 -26.85 -59.66 -60.58
N ASP A 480 -27.61 -59.15 -61.55
CA ASP A 480 -28.39 -57.91 -61.38
C ASP A 480 -29.54 -58.08 -60.37
N ILE A 481 -30.24 -59.21 -60.38
CA ILE A 481 -31.28 -59.52 -59.39
C ILE A 481 -30.64 -59.64 -58.00
N ARG A 482 -29.49 -60.30 -57.88
CA ARG A 482 -28.72 -60.38 -56.64
C ARG A 482 -28.36 -59.00 -56.09
N HIS A 483 -27.87 -58.09 -56.95
CA HIS A 483 -27.55 -56.72 -56.55
C HIS A 483 -28.79 -55.95 -56.09
N LYS A 484 -29.90 -56.05 -56.82
CA LYS A 484 -31.19 -55.41 -56.47
C LYS A 484 -31.79 -55.96 -55.18
N VAL A 485 -31.63 -57.26 -54.90
CA VAL A 485 -32.06 -57.88 -53.64
C VAL A 485 -31.16 -57.47 -52.47
N ALA A 486 -29.86 -57.28 -52.71
CA ALA A 486 -28.94 -56.69 -51.72
C ALA A 486 -29.33 -55.24 -51.35
N GLU A 487 -29.92 -54.51 -52.29
CA GLU A 487 -30.53 -53.19 -52.07
C GLU A 487 -31.96 -53.25 -51.47
N GLY A 488 -32.53 -54.43 -51.27
CA GLY A 488 -33.84 -54.65 -50.61
C GLY A 488 -35.05 -54.70 -51.56
N ASP A 489 -34.82 -54.69 -52.87
CA ASP A 489 -35.86 -54.76 -53.90
C ASP A 489 -36.28 -56.23 -54.16
N VAL A 490 -37.45 -56.60 -53.64
CA VAL A 490 -38.08 -57.94 -53.79
C VAL A 490 -39.29 -57.91 -54.73
N THR A 491 -39.35 -56.93 -55.64
CA THR A 491 -40.48 -56.70 -56.55
C THR A 491 -40.96 -57.95 -57.32
N PRO A 492 -40.11 -58.86 -57.83
CA PRO A 492 -40.56 -60.07 -58.52
C PRO A 492 -41.37 -61.03 -57.62
N VAL A 493 -40.97 -61.14 -56.35
CA VAL A 493 -41.66 -61.98 -55.36
C VAL A 493 -42.96 -61.34 -54.91
N LEU A 494 -42.98 -60.01 -54.74
CA LEU A 494 -44.19 -59.26 -54.40
C LEU A 494 -45.27 -59.38 -55.48
N ARG A 495 -44.89 -59.33 -56.76
CA ARG A 495 -45.82 -59.53 -57.89
C ARG A 495 -46.40 -60.94 -57.92
N ALA A 496 -45.59 -61.96 -57.63
CA ALA A 496 -46.06 -63.33 -57.55
C ALA A 496 -47.00 -63.53 -56.34
N PHE A 497 -46.64 -62.97 -55.18
CA PHE A 497 -47.49 -62.95 -53.99
C PHE A 497 -48.86 -62.31 -54.29
N GLU A 498 -48.88 -61.10 -54.87
CA GLU A 498 -50.13 -60.38 -55.14
C GLU A 498 -51.04 -61.14 -56.12
N LYS A 499 -50.46 -61.77 -57.14
CA LYS A 499 -51.20 -62.56 -58.12
C LYS A 499 -51.77 -63.83 -57.51
N ASP A 500 -50.97 -64.56 -56.72
CA ASP A 500 -51.38 -65.84 -56.13
C ASP A 500 -52.32 -65.66 -54.92
N LEU A 501 -52.28 -64.49 -54.26
CA LEU A 501 -53.25 -64.10 -53.23
C LEU A 501 -54.67 -63.98 -53.79
N ARG A 502 -54.83 -63.61 -55.07
CA ARG A 502 -56.15 -63.51 -55.71
C ARG A 502 -56.84 -64.87 -55.87
N SER A 503 -56.11 -65.99 -55.81
CA SER A 503 -56.67 -67.35 -55.82
C SER A 503 -55.98 -68.25 -54.77
N PRO A 504 -56.34 -68.13 -53.49
CA PRO A 504 -55.54 -68.64 -52.38
C PRO A 504 -55.43 -70.17 -52.34
N PHE A 505 -56.49 -70.89 -52.70
CA PHE A 505 -56.49 -72.35 -52.67
C PHE A 505 -55.61 -72.97 -53.77
N MET A 506 -55.63 -72.40 -54.98
CA MET A 506 -54.81 -72.91 -56.09
C MET A 506 -53.34 -72.50 -55.97
N GLY A 507 -53.06 -71.28 -55.48
CA GLY A 507 -51.68 -70.81 -55.26
C GLY A 507 -50.96 -71.55 -54.14
N THR A 508 -51.70 -72.04 -53.12
CA THR A 508 -51.13 -72.84 -52.02
C THR A 508 -50.81 -74.27 -52.45
N ILE A 509 -51.69 -74.91 -53.23
CA ILE A 509 -51.48 -76.28 -53.73
C ILE A 509 -50.31 -76.35 -54.70
N ARG A 510 -50.09 -75.28 -55.49
CA ARG A 510 -48.94 -75.17 -56.40
C ARG A 510 -47.63 -74.82 -55.68
N GLY A 511 -47.69 -74.42 -54.41
CA GLY A 511 -46.54 -74.11 -53.55
C GLY A 511 -46.04 -72.66 -53.61
N ASP A 512 -46.62 -71.83 -54.46
CA ASP A 512 -46.08 -70.51 -54.83
C ASP A 512 -46.43 -69.41 -53.82
N LEU A 513 -47.65 -69.46 -53.29
CA LEU A 513 -48.12 -68.51 -52.28
C LEU A 513 -47.41 -68.70 -50.93
N VAL A 514 -47.13 -69.95 -50.55
CA VAL A 514 -46.46 -70.27 -49.27
C VAL A 514 -45.00 -69.79 -49.30
N ARG A 515 -44.29 -70.00 -50.42
CA ARG A 515 -42.89 -69.57 -50.57
C ARG A 515 -42.76 -68.05 -50.60
N SER A 516 -43.64 -67.36 -51.33
CA SER A 516 -43.64 -65.88 -51.38
C SER A 516 -44.04 -65.23 -50.04
N LEU A 517 -44.98 -65.83 -49.30
CA LEU A 517 -45.30 -65.41 -47.93
C LEU A 517 -44.11 -65.61 -46.97
N LEU A 518 -43.39 -66.73 -47.07
CA LEU A 518 -42.19 -67.00 -46.27
C LEU A 518 -41.08 -65.96 -46.52
N ILE A 519 -40.86 -65.60 -47.79
CA ILE A 519 -39.91 -64.53 -48.17
C ILE A 519 -40.33 -63.20 -47.53
N GLN A 520 -41.62 -62.86 -47.54
CA GLN A 520 -42.14 -61.62 -46.96
C GLN A 520 -42.01 -61.58 -45.43
N VAL A 521 -42.21 -62.71 -44.76
CA VAL A 521 -41.98 -62.83 -43.30
C VAL A 521 -40.50 -62.63 -42.98
N GLN A 522 -39.58 -63.21 -43.76
CA GLN A 522 -38.14 -62.99 -43.59
C GLN A 522 -37.73 -61.54 -43.85
N LYS A 523 -38.30 -60.89 -44.88
CA LYS A 523 -38.09 -59.46 -45.12
C LYS A 523 -38.58 -58.61 -43.94
N THR A 524 -39.75 -58.93 -43.39
CA THR A 524 -40.29 -58.19 -42.23
C THR A 524 -39.44 -58.37 -40.98
N LYS A 525 -38.84 -59.56 -40.77
CA LYS A 525 -37.88 -59.81 -39.69
C LYS A 525 -36.63 -58.92 -39.84
N VAL A 526 -36.07 -58.83 -41.05
CA VAL A 526 -34.93 -57.97 -41.38
C VAL A 526 -35.27 -56.50 -41.16
N ASP A 527 -36.42 -56.03 -41.69
CA ASP A 527 -36.84 -54.64 -41.56
C ASP A 527 -37.10 -54.25 -40.08
N LEU A 528 -37.67 -55.17 -39.29
CA LEU A 528 -37.86 -54.98 -37.86
C LEU A 528 -36.53 -54.93 -37.10
N GLU A 529 -35.57 -55.78 -37.44
CA GLU A 529 -34.25 -55.78 -36.82
C GLU A 529 -33.46 -54.50 -37.15
N VAL A 530 -33.53 -54.02 -38.41
CA VAL A 530 -32.97 -52.71 -38.77
C VAL A 530 -33.68 -51.58 -38.01
N ALA A 531 -35.01 -51.59 -37.90
CA ALA A 531 -35.74 -50.57 -37.14
C ALA A 531 -35.39 -50.59 -35.64
N MET A 532 -35.24 -51.78 -35.04
CA MET A 532 -34.82 -51.93 -33.64
C MET A 532 -33.41 -51.37 -33.41
N THR A 533 -32.47 -51.60 -34.33
CA THR A 533 -31.13 -50.98 -34.26
C THR A 533 -31.17 -49.46 -34.40
N GLY A 534 -32.09 -48.93 -35.21
CA GLY A 534 -32.34 -47.49 -35.32
C GLY A 534 -32.86 -46.88 -34.01
N ILE A 535 -33.77 -47.56 -33.30
CA ILE A 535 -34.30 -47.10 -32.01
C ILE A 535 -33.21 -47.06 -30.94
N ASP A 536 -32.35 -48.08 -30.87
CA ASP A 536 -31.24 -48.11 -29.91
C ASP A 536 -30.27 -46.94 -30.15
N SER A 537 -29.99 -46.63 -31.42
CA SER A 537 -29.17 -45.46 -31.78
C SER A 537 -29.79 -44.13 -31.35
N LEU A 538 -31.13 -44.01 -31.39
CA LEU A 538 -31.85 -42.83 -30.94
C LEU A 538 -31.84 -42.70 -29.42
N LEU A 539 -32.09 -43.78 -28.68
CA LEU A 539 -32.02 -43.79 -27.22
C LEU A 539 -30.61 -43.42 -26.73
N LYS A 540 -29.57 -43.93 -27.40
CA LYS A 540 -28.19 -43.58 -27.10
C LYS A 540 -27.87 -42.11 -27.41
N SER A 541 -28.44 -41.55 -28.47
CA SER A 541 -28.28 -40.11 -28.81
C SER A 541 -28.92 -39.19 -27.77
N GLN A 542 -30.02 -39.62 -27.16
CA GLN A 542 -30.69 -38.88 -26.09
C GLN A 542 -29.96 -39.01 -24.74
N GLU A 543 -29.32 -40.14 -24.48
CA GLU A 543 -28.48 -40.34 -23.28
C GLU A 543 -27.37 -39.30 -23.18
N LEU A 544 -26.78 -38.88 -24.31
CA LEU A 544 -25.76 -37.83 -24.35
C LEU A 544 -26.35 -36.46 -23.94
N VAL A 545 -27.56 -36.13 -24.41
CA VAL A 545 -28.27 -34.90 -24.00
C VAL A 545 -28.59 -34.94 -22.51
N PHE A 546 -29.10 -36.07 -21.99
CA PHE A 546 -29.35 -36.23 -20.55
C PHE A 546 -28.06 -36.13 -19.73
N GLY A 547 -26.93 -36.64 -20.24
CA GLY A 547 -25.62 -36.49 -19.63
C GLY A 547 -25.18 -35.03 -19.50
N PHE A 548 -25.32 -34.23 -20.56
CA PHE A 548 -24.99 -32.79 -20.53
C PHE A 548 -25.93 -31.99 -19.63
N VAL A 549 -27.23 -32.30 -19.64
CA VAL A 549 -28.21 -31.65 -18.75
C VAL A 549 -27.90 -31.97 -17.28
N GLY A 550 -27.50 -33.21 -16.96
CA GLY A 550 -27.08 -33.60 -15.61
C GLY A 550 -25.78 -32.92 -15.14
N LEU A 551 -24.87 -32.59 -16.05
CA LEU A 551 -23.59 -31.94 -15.75
C LEU A 551 -23.73 -30.42 -15.53
N THR A 552 -24.75 -29.80 -16.11
CA THR A 552 -24.93 -28.33 -16.12
C THR A 552 -25.04 -27.72 -14.71
N PRO A 553 -25.83 -28.28 -13.76
CA PRO A 553 -25.91 -27.71 -12.41
C PRO A 553 -24.59 -27.82 -11.64
N GLY A 554 -23.83 -28.90 -11.83
CA GLY A 554 -22.52 -29.09 -11.17
C GLY A 554 -21.49 -28.05 -11.59
N VAL A 555 -21.45 -27.72 -12.89
CA VAL A 555 -20.57 -26.67 -13.43
C VAL A 555 -20.99 -25.28 -12.93
N LEU A 556 -22.29 -24.98 -12.91
CA LEU A 556 -22.80 -23.69 -12.46
C LEU A 556 -22.48 -23.43 -10.98
N VAL A 557 -22.70 -24.43 -10.11
CA VAL A 557 -22.36 -24.35 -8.68
C VAL A 557 -20.87 -24.20 -8.47
N SER A 558 -20.04 -24.97 -9.18
CA SER A 558 -18.57 -24.89 -9.08
C SER A 558 -18.03 -23.52 -9.54
N TYR A 559 -18.57 -22.97 -10.63
CA TYR A 559 -18.20 -21.64 -11.13
C TYR A 559 -18.61 -20.53 -10.16
N SER A 560 -19.83 -20.61 -9.60
CA SER A 560 -20.33 -19.66 -8.61
C SER A 560 -19.50 -19.70 -7.33
N MET A 561 -19.12 -20.89 -6.85
CA MET A 561 -18.26 -21.09 -5.70
C MET A 561 -16.86 -20.53 -5.95
N PHE A 562 -16.28 -20.77 -7.13
CA PHE A 562 -14.98 -20.21 -7.53
C PHE A 562 -15.00 -18.67 -7.56
N GLN A 563 -16.04 -18.06 -8.13
CA GLN A 563 -16.20 -16.60 -8.15
C GLN A 563 -16.39 -16.03 -6.74
N TYR A 564 -17.16 -16.71 -5.88
CA TYR A 564 -17.34 -16.33 -4.49
C TYR A 564 -16.01 -16.38 -3.71
N LEU A 565 -15.25 -17.46 -3.82
CA LEU A 565 -13.91 -17.60 -3.24
C LEU A 565 -12.97 -16.51 -3.76
N ARG A 566 -12.91 -16.29 -5.07
CA ARG A 566 -12.09 -15.23 -5.66
C ARG A 566 -12.49 -13.83 -5.17
N GLY A 567 -13.78 -13.56 -4.98
CA GLY A 567 -14.29 -12.31 -4.42
C GLY A 567 -13.92 -12.11 -2.96
N VAL A 568 -14.06 -13.14 -2.13
CA VAL A 568 -13.77 -13.08 -0.68
C VAL A 568 -12.26 -12.98 -0.41
N PHE A 569 -11.44 -13.72 -1.16
CA PHE A 569 -9.98 -13.68 -1.01
C PHE A 569 -9.34 -12.49 -1.75
N GLY A 570 -9.87 -12.09 -2.91
CA GLY A 570 -9.36 -10.97 -3.71
C GLY A 570 -9.79 -9.58 -3.23
N GLY A 571 -10.95 -9.44 -2.59
CA GLY A 571 -11.52 -8.14 -2.19
C GLY A 571 -10.68 -7.36 -1.16
N ARG A 572 -9.84 -8.04 -0.39
CA ARG A 572 -8.95 -7.39 0.60
C ARG A 572 -7.76 -6.64 -0.04
N SER A 573 -7.34 -7.03 -1.24
CA SER A 573 -6.27 -6.34 -1.98
C SER A 573 -6.78 -5.05 -2.61
N GLY A 574 -7.95 -5.10 -3.26
CA GLY A 574 -8.62 -3.95 -3.86
C GLY A 574 -9.00 -2.88 -2.83
N GLN A 575 -9.58 -3.26 -1.69
CA GLN A 575 -9.97 -2.29 -0.65
C GLN A 575 -8.77 -1.53 -0.05
N ARG A 576 -7.59 -2.18 0.06
CA ARG A 576 -6.35 -1.53 0.50
C ARG A 576 -5.81 -0.58 -0.55
N GLN A 577 -5.92 -0.93 -1.84
CA GLN A 577 -5.51 -0.06 -2.94
C GLN A 577 -6.43 1.16 -3.06
N THR A 578 -7.75 1.00 -2.95
CA THR A 578 -8.71 2.11 -2.94
C THR A 578 -8.49 3.07 -1.78
N HIS A 579 -8.15 2.56 -0.58
CA HIS A 579 -7.84 3.44 0.56
C HIS A 579 -6.55 4.25 0.33
N LYS A 580 -5.51 3.65 -0.27
CA LYS A 580 -4.27 4.36 -0.61
C LYS A 580 -4.47 5.36 -1.74
N ALA A 581 -5.25 5.01 -2.75
CA ALA A 581 -5.60 5.90 -3.85
C ALA A 581 -6.42 7.10 -3.36
N GLY A 582 -7.37 6.85 -2.44
CA GLY A 582 -8.09 7.90 -1.72
C GLY A 582 -7.18 8.80 -0.88
N LYS A 583 -6.14 8.25 -0.23
CA LYS A 583 -5.11 9.05 0.47
C LYS A 583 -4.35 9.94 -0.51
N ALA A 584 -3.92 9.42 -1.66
CA ALA A 584 -3.23 10.19 -2.69
C ALA A 584 -4.10 11.33 -3.27
N ILE A 585 -5.38 11.07 -3.57
CA ILE A 585 -6.32 12.11 -4.03
C ILE A 585 -6.48 13.22 -2.98
N ARG A 586 -6.59 12.86 -1.68
CA ARG A 586 -6.71 13.85 -0.61
C ARG A 586 -5.47 14.74 -0.53
N VAL A 587 -4.28 14.15 -0.66
CA VAL A 587 -3.02 14.90 -0.68
C VAL A 587 -2.96 15.82 -1.90
N LEU A 588 -3.31 15.32 -3.09
CA LEU A 588 -3.37 16.15 -4.31
C LEU A 588 -4.35 17.33 -4.17
N ARG A 589 -5.49 17.12 -3.52
CA ARG A 589 -6.45 18.18 -3.20
C ARG A 589 -5.90 19.17 -2.16
N ASN A 590 -5.10 18.70 -1.19
CA ASN A 590 -4.43 19.60 -0.26
C ASN A 590 -3.40 20.46 -0.99
N VAL A 591 -2.63 19.89 -1.92
CA VAL A 591 -1.70 20.65 -2.79
C VAL A 591 -2.45 21.70 -3.61
N ASP A 592 -3.55 21.32 -4.26
CA ASP A 592 -4.41 22.24 -5.01
C ASP A 592 -4.89 23.40 -4.14
N ARG A 593 -5.31 23.09 -2.91
CA ARG A 593 -5.73 24.10 -1.94
C ARG A 593 -4.57 25.01 -1.50
N ILE A 594 -3.38 24.46 -1.23
CA ILE A 594 -2.19 25.25 -0.86
C ILE A 594 -1.85 26.22 -1.98
N LEU A 595 -1.77 25.75 -3.23
CA LEU A 595 -1.46 26.59 -4.39
C LEU A 595 -2.54 27.64 -4.68
N SER A 596 -3.82 27.33 -4.40
CA SER A 596 -4.93 28.26 -4.60
C SER A 596 -5.09 29.29 -3.47
N GLU A 597 -4.71 28.93 -2.25
CA GLU A 597 -4.81 29.77 -1.04
C GLU A 597 -3.53 30.60 -0.82
N ALA A 598 -2.42 30.21 -1.44
CA ALA A 598 -1.14 30.90 -1.38
C ALA A 598 -1.27 32.35 -1.88
N ARG A 599 -0.76 33.28 -1.08
CA ARG A 599 -0.63 34.69 -1.48
C ARG A 599 0.73 34.84 -2.15
N PRO A 600 0.80 35.21 -3.44
CA PRO A 600 2.08 35.40 -4.11
C PRO A 600 2.85 36.53 -3.42
N THR A 601 4.11 36.26 -3.07
CA THR A 601 5.07 37.31 -2.67
C THR A 601 5.37 38.20 -3.89
N GLU A 602 5.98 39.37 -3.69
CA GLU A 602 6.25 40.37 -4.76
C GLU A 602 7.00 39.80 -5.98
N THR A 603 7.73 38.70 -5.80
CA THR A 603 8.46 37.94 -6.82
C THR A 603 7.66 36.81 -7.49
N ASN A 604 6.35 36.71 -7.22
CA ASN A 604 5.48 35.59 -7.66
C ASN A 604 5.96 34.21 -7.14
N LEU A 605 6.68 34.23 -6.02
CA LEU A 605 7.13 33.06 -5.28
C LEU A 605 6.15 32.72 -4.16
N LEU A 606 6.16 31.45 -3.76
CA LEU A 606 5.34 30.93 -2.66
C LEU A 606 5.96 31.37 -1.32
N SER A 607 5.14 31.69 -0.31
CA SER A 607 5.65 31.94 1.06
C SER A 607 6.39 30.70 1.60
N TYR A 608 7.42 30.88 2.42
CA TYR A 608 8.21 29.78 3.02
C TYR A 608 7.31 28.71 3.66
N LYS A 609 6.29 29.13 4.41
CA LYS A 609 5.26 28.25 4.98
C LYS A 609 4.59 27.37 3.92
N ASP A 610 4.05 27.97 2.87
CA ASP A 610 3.30 27.27 1.84
C ASP A 610 4.22 26.35 1.02
N HIS A 611 5.49 26.76 0.85
CA HIS A 611 6.51 25.97 0.17
C HIS A 611 6.87 24.71 0.95
N GLY A 612 7.13 24.83 2.25
CA GLY A 612 7.39 23.66 3.09
C GLY A 612 6.17 22.75 3.24
N LEU A 613 4.95 23.31 3.23
CA LEU A 613 3.72 22.50 3.20
C LEU A 613 3.59 21.72 1.89
N LEU A 614 3.82 22.37 0.73
CA LEU A 614 3.83 21.72 -0.57
C LEU A 614 4.87 20.60 -0.62
N LEU A 615 6.08 20.87 -0.11
CA LEU A 615 7.16 19.90 -0.06
C LEU A 615 6.81 18.67 0.78
N SER A 616 6.14 18.88 1.92
CA SER A 616 5.68 17.80 2.79
C SER A 616 4.62 16.91 2.11
N GLU A 617 3.67 17.51 1.39
CA GLU A 617 2.62 16.78 0.67
C GLU A 617 3.20 16.04 -0.56
N VAL A 618 4.16 16.65 -1.26
CA VAL A 618 4.96 16.00 -2.31
C VAL A 618 5.68 14.77 -1.76
N HIS A 619 6.33 14.88 -0.60
CA HIS A 619 7.01 13.76 0.04
C HIS A 619 6.04 12.60 0.34
N ILE A 620 4.84 12.89 0.85
CA ILE A 620 3.81 11.87 1.10
C ILE A 620 3.37 11.19 -0.21
N LEU A 621 3.21 11.95 -1.31
CA LEU A 621 2.89 11.36 -2.61
C LEU A 621 3.98 10.41 -3.08
N ARG A 622 5.27 10.75 -2.91
CA ARG A 622 6.40 9.89 -3.27
C ARG A 622 6.37 8.53 -2.58
N ASP A 623 6.06 8.45 -1.28
CA ASP A 623 5.94 7.16 -0.56
C ASP A 623 4.73 6.31 -1.03
N LEU A 624 3.69 6.97 -1.56
CA LEU A 624 2.48 6.30 -2.03
C LEU A 624 2.64 5.74 -3.46
N VAL A 625 3.49 6.35 -4.29
CA VAL A 625 3.69 5.99 -5.70
C VAL A 625 4.10 4.53 -5.90
N ASP A 626 5.11 4.04 -5.16
CA ASP A 626 5.63 2.67 -5.26
C ASP A 626 4.56 1.59 -5.01
N LYS A 627 3.50 1.95 -4.28
CA LYS A 627 2.41 1.06 -3.89
C LYS A 627 1.17 1.22 -4.78
N LEU A 628 1.08 2.30 -5.56
CA LEU A 628 -0.09 2.66 -6.37
C LEU A 628 0.08 2.33 -7.85
N MET A 629 1.28 2.50 -8.39
CA MET A 629 1.52 2.48 -9.85
C MET A 629 2.66 1.52 -10.25
N PRO A 630 2.65 0.98 -11.49
CA PRO A 630 3.79 0.26 -12.05
C PRO A 630 5.04 1.16 -12.19
N ARG A 631 6.23 0.55 -12.18
CA ARG A 631 7.53 1.27 -12.13
C ARG A 631 7.78 2.27 -13.27
N GLU A 632 7.24 2.04 -14.46
CA GLU A 632 7.44 2.92 -15.61
C GLU A 632 6.68 4.25 -15.42
N ILE A 633 5.38 4.16 -15.17
CA ILE A 633 4.49 5.29 -14.87
C ILE A 633 4.91 6.01 -13.59
N ALA A 634 5.42 5.25 -12.60
CA ALA A 634 5.95 5.82 -11.37
C ALA A 634 7.13 6.78 -11.62
N ARG A 635 7.98 6.54 -12.63
CA ARG A 635 9.09 7.45 -12.96
C ARG A 635 8.57 8.76 -13.55
N GLU A 636 7.67 8.68 -14.53
CA GLU A 636 7.02 9.86 -15.14
C GLU A 636 6.28 10.69 -14.07
N PHE A 637 5.58 10.02 -13.16
CA PHE A 637 4.91 10.70 -12.04
C PHE A 637 5.89 11.42 -11.12
N LEU A 638 7.05 10.81 -10.84
CA LEU A 638 8.08 11.43 -9.99
C LEU A 638 8.72 12.65 -10.68
N GLU A 639 8.92 12.61 -12.00
CA GLU A 639 9.39 13.76 -12.78
C GLU A 639 8.38 14.91 -12.72
N ASP A 640 7.09 14.62 -12.90
CA ASP A 640 6.02 15.61 -12.79
C ASP A 640 5.91 16.20 -11.37
N LEU A 641 6.19 15.38 -10.36
CA LEU A 641 6.18 15.79 -8.96
C LEU A 641 7.42 16.63 -8.60
N ASP A 642 8.55 16.41 -9.26
CA ASP A 642 9.72 17.28 -9.14
C ASP A 642 9.45 18.65 -9.73
N ASP A 643 8.76 18.74 -10.88
CA ASP A 643 8.31 20.01 -11.45
C ASP A 643 7.38 20.79 -10.50
N LEU A 644 6.55 20.09 -9.73
CA LEU A 644 5.71 20.69 -8.69
C LEU A 644 6.53 21.23 -7.51
N SER A 645 7.62 20.55 -7.15
CA SER A 645 8.49 20.96 -6.04
C SER A 645 9.48 22.07 -6.40
N ASN A 646 9.86 22.16 -7.67
CA ASN A 646 10.79 23.17 -8.17
C ASN A 646 10.19 24.58 -8.04
N MET A 647 11.00 25.53 -7.56
CA MET A 647 10.58 26.89 -7.25
C MET A 647 10.56 27.81 -8.49
N LYS A 648 10.06 27.32 -9.63
CA LYS A 648 10.05 28.07 -10.92
C LYS A 648 8.83 28.98 -11.09
N GLY A 649 8.10 29.25 -10.00
CA GLY A 649 6.92 30.12 -9.96
C GLY A 649 5.58 29.37 -9.88
N ILE A 650 4.60 30.00 -9.22
CA ILE A 650 3.29 29.39 -8.88
C ILE A 650 2.55 28.88 -10.13
N GLN A 651 2.64 29.59 -11.25
CA GLN A 651 1.95 29.20 -12.49
C GLN A 651 2.46 27.88 -13.09
N LEU A 652 3.78 27.62 -12.99
CA LEU A 652 4.35 26.35 -13.46
C LEU A 652 3.97 25.20 -12.54
N GLN A 653 3.95 25.44 -11.21
CA GLN A 653 3.52 24.47 -10.21
C GLN A 653 2.04 24.08 -10.39
N THR A 654 1.15 25.05 -10.63
CA THR A 654 -0.27 24.77 -10.90
C THR A 654 -0.47 23.97 -12.20
N ARG A 655 0.29 24.28 -13.26
CA ARG A 655 0.23 23.48 -14.50
C ARG A 655 0.75 22.06 -14.32
N ALA A 656 1.82 21.88 -13.54
CA ALA A 656 2.32 20.55 -13.18
C ALA A 656 1.26 19.75 -12.42
N LEU A 657 0.56 20.38 -11.47
CA LEU A 657 -0.55 19.77 -10.74
C LEU A 657 -1.70 19.33 -11.66
N GLU A 658 -2.09 20.17 -12.62
CA GLU A 658 -3.11 19.83 -13.61
C GLU A 658 -2.69 18.65 -14.50
N ARG A 659 -1.43 18.63 -14.93
CA ARG A 659 -0.83 17.52 -15.70
C ARG A 659 -0.91 16.22 -14.91
N ILE A 660 -0.54 16.23 -13.63
CA ILE A 660 -0.61 15.06 -12.75
C ILE A 660 -2.06 14.57 -12.61
N ARG A 661 -3.00 15.48 -12.35
CA ARG A 661 -4.41 15.13 -12.17
C ARG A 661 -5.00 14.49 -13.42
N TRP A 662 -4.65 14.98 -14.60
CA TRP A 662 -5.14 14.47 -15.88
C TRP A 662 -4.47 13.17 -16.30
N ALA A 663 -3.13 13.12 -16.31
CA ALA A 663 -2.36 11.98 -16.84
C ALA A 663 -2.53 10.72 -15.98
N TYR A 664 -2.64 10.87 -14.65
CA TYR A 664 -2.64 9.72 -13.73
C TYR A 664 -4.00 9.38 -13.13
N ALA A 665 -5.09 9.97 -13.65
CA ALA A 665 -6.46 9.75 -13.15
C ALA A 665 -6.83 8.26 -13.04
N ARG A 666 -6.37 7.43 -13.97
CA ARG A 666 -6.66 5.99 -14.02
C ARG A 666 -6.15 5.21 -12.80
N TRP A 667 -5.03 5.63 -12.21
CA TRP A 667 -4.41 4.94 -11.06
C TRP A 667 -4.79 5.56 -9.72
N LEU A 668 -5.37 6.76 -9.76
CA LEU A 668 -5.87 7.47 -8.58
C LEU A 668 -7.34 7.11 -8.27
N HIS A 669 -8.12 6.62 -9.24
CA HIS A 669 -9.56 6.32 -9.11
C HIS A 669 -9.92 4.86 -8.85
#